data_AF-A0AB37UA62-F1
#
_entry.id   AF-A0AB37UA62-F1
#
_cell.length_a   1.000
_cell.length_b   1.000
_cell.length_c   1.000
_cell.angle_alpha   90.00
_cell.angle_beta   90.00
_cell.angle_gamma   90.00
#
_symmetry.space_group_name_H-M   'P 1'
#
loop_
_entity.id
_entity.type
_entity.pdbx_description
1 polymer ?
#
loop_
_entity_poly.entity_id
_entity_poly.type
_entity_poly.pdbx_seq_one_letter_code
_entity_poly.pdbx_strand_id
1 'polypeptide(L)'
;MYLTTTLVDYTQVARFAYNLGCATVDVMRLRLLLPKNTPEDVLIAKGMAFRPNGGKAVPLPKQGYILFGGRHPELRIQKTKDDRLVDDRRKFAFHYDKGYNAYVVVNQMDTDTAEFAKGQDSDITGGRALFYEIDDIAIAEQWNRLRELEKQLGRSATMVVKTKKSLHCYFTLESPCSVEEWIVFQQRLIQRMNSDPSLWNPARLMRLPGFPYRAYEDSDIRDVAQVEIVEESTNRFTLAEFNGVLPGWDAARWQQKIKSRNRSRKTSPEITIPDPSSFKPYDMRALAQYLPDYIHSGRPGWATARCPVHALNGEHSGDSLHVNHETGGYICHAGCSRQEIWKTIQVIALAAGYTPKQPSKWQGLPWEPDFVCHERYFPTDFSLPKKVALCAVAGAVGVGKSVVAENRVKEARANNRSLRVEAILPRISLERDSAAKYGLTAKNDKSEWKEDVSNVAYCINSVHRAKATPHILIVDEVVQVLIDLFTADTMAKTRSQIIAALREKLIKTMQTGGQVIVLDAHINTPVIKFFMEVMGLERKDVFLANNTHPGQQRTFHISTNERDRNLLINQFDEEVIAGKRLLFMSDSCRTVTERHARLIERGVPKDTILLITSKTADTDAVKAFNRDNKSFLRNNPKLRVIMASPSLQSGVSITTGDFEKGYGFYSGESFNPRTIQQQTARYRPAMDWHIWTEPFVVSRRYQYTESDLLLRDMFHKADAALELLELKEAVARGRKAIAIIADLRNDPFIKCYAELVCQDNFERMNLASEFKSLLERTGQAWVEQTWFEKGFKANLSKKAIAEMSVEEQIAYEQQMQLVKESDYIREAAKETRKALKEEAVKEVLALPLLDREEFEELKTKQHRGQRLSREEYLSIQRHDIEELIAHIPPAERQQHREAAVKGILFEGGKAKLRRLWQLMRSDNTRINCHNKLLIELEKELPWLPDVDFSALELDFYKRSGIYELVVATLEKKHLCFDTPIVTQVRDYILANRNDARMYLGNRIATSQIGSGSSIRLIKDILAVFGIELKRHTTKMETGEKINYHVIDRNALITPWKSAFMRQLERRTPTEVEVKESVGMFQIDRDLPLWDDETVRKAAEDAKRDYRDYVPTSELCGYFYNPQDNDPLHIYKCGSHYCVWMPDGWFYFSHQNFLKYCHSVS
;
A
#
# COMPACT_ATOMS: atom_id res chain seq x y z
N MET A 1 25.92 -24.60 -35.88
CA MET A 1 25.48 -26.01 -36.06
C MET A 1 23.98 -26.06 -36.30
N TYR A 2 23.57 -26.53 -37.48
CA TYR A 2 22.21 -27.01 -37.72
C TYR A 2 22.02 -28.28 -36.88
N LEU A 3 21.32 -28.19 -35.74
CA LEU A 3 20.81 -29.38 -35.06
C LEU A 3 19.44 -29.71 -35.67
N THR A 4 19.51 -30.48 -36.75
CA THR A 4 18.54 -31.45 -37.26
C THR A 4 17.14 -31.41 -36.65
N THR A 5 16.23 -30.70 -37.33
CA THR A 5 14.78 -30.94 -37.31
C THR A 5 14.43 -32.25 -38.02
N THR A 6 14.96 -33.39 -37.57
CA THR A 6 14.76 -34.70 -38.24
C THR A 6 13.64 -35.55 -37.64
N LEU A 7 12.93 -35.10 -36.58
CA LEU A 7 11.93 -35.91 -35.88
C LEU A 7 10.47 -35.40 -35.95
N VAL A 8 10.23 -34.22 -36.53
CA VAL A 8 8.86 -33.70 -36.70
C VAL A 8 8.44 -33.88 -38.16
N ASP A 9 7.43 -34.72 -38.38
CA ASP A 9 6.84 -34.90 -39.70
C ASP A 9 5.77 -33.83 -39.93
N TYR A 10 6.22 -32.65 -40.38
CA TYR A 10 5.35 -31.52 -40.70
C TYR A 10 4.33 -31.83 -41.80
N THR A 11 4.55 -32.87 -42.61
CA THR A 11 3.60 -33.33 -43.63
C THR A 11 2.36 -33.91 -42.97
N GLN A 12 2.54 -34.69 -41.90
CA GLN A 12 1.41 -35.22 -41.13
C GLN A 12 0.66 -34.13 -40.36
N VAL A 13 1.36 -33.13 -39.83
CA VAL A 13 0.72 -31.96 -39.19
C VAL A 13 -0.15 -31.21 -40.21
N ALA A 14 0.34 -31.01 -41.44
CA ALA A 14 -0.41 -30.36 -42.50
C ALA A 14 -1.64 -31.17 -42.94
N ARG A 15 -1.46 -32.48 -43.17
CA ARG A 15 -2.55 -33.42 -43.53
C ARG A 15 -3.62 -33.46 -42.44
N PHE A 16 -3.21 -33.48 -41.17
CA PHE A 16 -4.14 -33.45 -40.04
C PHE A 16 -5.05 -32.22 -40.06
N ALA A 17 -4.48 -31.04 -40.23
CA ALA A 17 -5.26 -29.80 -40.29
C ALA A 17 -6.16 -29.72 -41.53
N TYR A 18 -5.65 -30.15 -42.69
CA TYR A 18 -6.42 -30.20 -43.93
C TYR A 18 -7.63 -31.14 -43.82
N ASN A 19 -7.44 -32.32 -43.23
CA ASN A 19 -8.52 -33.30 -43.02
C ASN A 19 -9.56 -32.83 -42.00
N LEU A 20 -9.20 -31.93 -41.08
CA LEU A 20 -10.12 -31.24 -40.17
C LEU A 20 -10.83 -30.04 -40.82
N GLY A 21 -10.57 -29.74 -42.10
CA GLY A 21 -11.18 -28.64 -42.82
C GLY A 21 -10.64 -27.27 -42.41
N CYS A 22 -9.40 -27.18 -41.93
CA CYS A 22 -8.82 -25.89 -41.53
C CYS A 22 -8.49 -25.03 -42.76
N ALA A 23 -8.96 -23.79 -42.77
CA ALA A 23 -8.59 -22.78 -43.75
C ALA A 23 -7.19 -22.21 -43.50
N THR A 24 -6.60 -21.53 -44.48
CA THR A 24 -5.26 -20.92 -44.36
C THR A 24 -5.16 -19.84 -43.28
N VAL A 25 -6.29 -19.25 -42.91
CA VAL A 25 -6.41 -18.25 -41.84
C VAL A 25 -6.65 -18.87 -40.46
N ASP A 26 -6.95 -20.16 -40.37
CA ASP A 26 -7.28 -20.81 -39.10
C ASP A 26 -6.08 -20.92 -38.16
N VAL A 27 -6.40 -20.95 -36.86
CA VAL A 27 -5.45 -21.21 -35.78
C VAL A 27 -5.91 -22.42 -34.99
N MET A 28 -5.02 -23.40 -34.82
CA MET A 28 -5.24 -24.51 -33.89
C MET A 28 -4.41 -24.33 -32.63
N ARG A 29 -4.99 -24.60 -31.46
CA ARG A 29 -4.24 -24.52 -30.21
C ARG A 29 -3.39 -25.76 -29.98
N LEU A 30 -2.13 -25.54 -29.64
CA LEU A 30 -1.11 -26.54 -29.33
C LEU A 30 -0.80 -26.54 -27.82
N ARG A 31 -0.61 -27.71 -27.24
CA ARG A 31 -0.15 -27.86 -25.85
C ARG A 31 0.94 -28.92 -25.77
N LEU A 32 2.04 -28.57 -25.13
CA LEU A 32 3.11 -29.50 -24.79
C LEU A 32 2.93 -29.96 -23.34
N LEU A 33 2.70 -31.26 -23.17
CA LEU A 33 2.50 -31.89 -21.86
C LEU A 33 3.67 -32.81 -21.51
N LEU A 34 3.95 -32.92 -20.22
CA LEU A 34 4.99 -33.79 -19.69
C LEU A 34 4.57 -35.27 -19.87
N PRO A 35 5.51 -36.20 -20.09
CA PRO A 35 5.19 -37.63 -20.06
C PRO A 35 4.59 -38.05 -18.71
N LYS A 36 3.61 -38.95 -18.75
CA LYS A 36 2.98 -39.47 -17.53
C LYS A 36 4.01 -40.32 -16.75
N ASN A 37 3.88 -40.34 -15.42
CA ASN A 37 4.68 -41.15 -14.49
C ASN A 37 6.20 -40.88 -14.52
N THR A 38 6.65 -39.71 -14.98
CA THR A 38 8.06 -39.32 -14.90
C THR A 38 8.42 -38.83 -13.49
N PRO A 39 9.51 -39.33 -12.88
CA PRO A 39 9.98 -38.87 -11.57
C PRO A 39 10.25 -37.36 -11.50
N GLU A 40 9.98 -36.75 -10.35
CA GLU A 40 10.08 -35.29 -10.16
C GLU A 40 11.50 -34.75 -10.40
N ASP A 41 12.51 -35.49 -9.98
CA ASP A 41 13.94 -35.19 -10.14
C ASP A 41 14.34 -35.15 -11.62
N VAL A 42 13.90 -36.12 -12.42
CA VAL A 42 14.13 -36.15 -13.87
C VAL A 42 13.45 -34.95 -14.56
N LEU A 43 12.22 -34.61 -14.14
CA LEU A 43 11.50 -33.46 -14.66
C LEU A 43 12.18 -32.13 -14.29
N ILE A 44 12.71 -32.00 -13.07
CA ILE A 44 13.45 -30.81 -12.62
C ILE A 44 14.77 -30.69 -13.37
N ALA A 45 15.52 -31.78 -13.53
CA ALA A 45 16.80 -31.80 -14.26
C ALA A 45 16.64 -31.35 -15.72
N LYS A 46 15.54 -31.72 -16.39
CA LYS A 46 15.22 -31.26 -17.76
C LYS A 46 14.54 -29.88 -17.81
N GLY A 47 14.29 -29.25 -16.66
CA GLY A 47 13.62 -27.94 -16.54
C GLY A 47 12.16 -27.97 -17.00
N MET A 48 11.49 -29.10 -16.75
CA MET A 48 10.07 -29.35 -17.00
C MET A 48 9.21 -29.24 -15.74
N ALA A 49 9.82 -29.20 -14.56
CA ALA A 49 9.19 -28.90 -13.28
C ALA A 49 10.13 -28.05 -12.41
N PHE A 50 9.61 -27.42 -11.35
CA PHE A 50 10.43 -26.72 -10.35
C PHE A 50 9.89 -26.95 -8.94
N ARG A 51 10.76 -26.78 -7.93
CA ARG A 51 10.40 -27.00 -6.52
C ARG A 51 10.45 -25.70 -5.72
N PRO A 52 9.31 -25.12 -5.33
CA PRO A 52 9.28 -23.94 -4.45
C PRO A 52 9.47 -24.34 -2.98
N ASN A 53 10.41 -23.70 -2.26
CA ASN A 53 10.59 -23.76 -0.80
C ASN A 53 10.53 -25.16 -0.16
N GLY A 54 11.17 -26.17 -0.77
CA GLY A 54 11.19 -27.54 -0.24
C GLY A 54 9.87 -28.34 -0.37
N GLY A 55 8.87 -27.83 -1.09
CA GLY A 55 7.57 -28.49 -1.30
C GLY A 55 7.54 -29.53 -2.45
N LYS A 56 6.35 -29.95 -2.88
CA LYS A 56 6.15 -30.85 -4.04
C LYS A 56 6.54 -30.15 -5.35
N ALA A 57 7.06 -30.90 -6.33
CA ALA A 57 7.43 -30.33 -7.62
C ALA A 57 6.19 -29.83 -8.39
N VAL A 58 6.31 -28.64 -8.98
CA VAL A 58 5.28 -28.00 -9.79
C VAL A 58 5.61 -28.22 -11.28
N PRO A 59 4.76 -28.92 -12.06
CA PRO A 59 4.99 -29.17 -13.48
C PRO A 59 4.81 -27.90 -14.34
N LEU A 60 5.56 -27.80 -15.43
CA LEU A 60 5.59 -26.63 -16.33
C LEU A 60 5.12 -26.99 -17.77
N PRO A 61 3.83 -27.30 -18.00
CA PRO A 61 3.32 -27.50 -19.36
C PRO A 61 3.46 -26.23 -20.20
N LYS A 62 3.62 -26.36 -21.53
CA LYS A 62 3.70 -25.22 -22.45
C LYS A 62 2.44 -25.12 -23.32
N GLN A 63 2.04 -23.89 -23.61
CA GLN A 63 0.91 -23.59 -24.50
C GLN A 63 1.45 -22.95 -25.78
N GLY A 64 0.71 -23.09 -26.86
CA GLY A 64 1.13 -22.67 -28.19
C GLY A 64 0.02 -22.72 -29.21
N TYR A 65 0.36 -22.47 -30.47
CA TYR A 65 -0.57 -22.44 -31.59
C TYR A 65 0.08 -22.98 -32.86
N ILE A 66 -0.77 -23.44 -33.78
CA ILE A 66 -0.41 -23.86 -35.13
C ILE A 66 -1.08 -22.89 -36.10
N LEU A 67 -0.28 -22.27 -36.97
CA LEU A 67 -0.75 -21.35 -38.01
C LEU A 67 -0.59 -21.99 -39.39
N PHE A 68 -1.60 -21.84 -40.26
CA PHE A 68 -1.69 -22.54 -41.55
C PHE A 68 -1.51 -21.63 -42.78
N GLY A 69 -0.85 -20.48 -42.62
CA GLY A 69 -0.70 -19.45 -43.67
C GLY A 69 0.54 -19.54 -44.58
N GLY A 70 1.43 -20.52 -44.42
CA GLY A 70 2.69 -20.65 -45.17
C GLY A 70 2.91 -22.02 -45.84
N ARG A 71 4.05 -22.22 -46.56
CA ARG A 71 4.40 -23.49 -47.26
C ARG A 71 4.40 -24.74 -46.35
N HIS A 72 4.59 -24.56 -45.04
CA HIS A 72 4.48 -25.58 -44.00
C HIS A 72 3.77 -25.00 -42.77
N PRO A 73 3.04 -25.81 -41.97
CA PRO A 73 2.40 -25.35 -40.73
C PRO A 73 3.43 -24.78 -39.75
N GLU A 74 3.12 -23.64 -39.14
CA GLU A 74 4.01 -23.00 -38.18
C GLU A 74 3.61 -23.32 -36.74
N LEU A 75 4.49 -24.01 -36.01
CA LEU A 75 4.31 -24.36 -34.60
C LEU A 75 4.93 -23.29 -33.71
N ARG A 76 4.11 -22.64 -32.88
CA ARG A 76 4.54 -21.55 -31.99
C ARG A 76 4.24 -21.88 -30.53
N ILE A 77 5.13 -21.45 -29.62
CA ILE A 77 4.95 -21.59 -28.16
C ILE A 77 4.80 -20.20 -27.53
N GLN A 78 3.80 -20.04 -26.66
CA GLN A 78 3.52 -18.80 -25.95
C GLN A 78 4.55 -18.57 -24.82
N LYS A 79 5.07 -17.33 -24.71
CA LYS A 79 6.20 -16.98 -23.83
C LYS A 79 5.76 -16.70 -22.38
N THR A 80 4.61 -16.05 -22.20
CA THR A 80 3.98 -15.75 -20.90
C THR A 80 2.45 -15.82 -21.05
N LYS A 81 1.68 -15.76 -19.94
CA LYS A 81 0.20 -15.74 -20.01
C LYS A 81 -0.38 -14.49 -20.68
N ASP A 82 0.42 -13.44 -20.85
CA ASP A 82 0.00 -12.11 -21.32
C ASP A 82 0.75 -11.64 -22.60
N ASP A 83 1.59 -12.48 -23.23
CA ASP A 83 2.35 -12.12 -24.43
C ASP A 83 1.57 -12.43 -25.74
N ARG A 84 1.64 -11.49 -26.69
CA ARG A 84 1.26 -11.67 -28.11
C ARG A 84 2.11 -12.74 -28.79
N LEU A 85 1.59 -13.37 -29.86
CA LEU A 85 2.27 -14.41 -30.64
C LEU A 85 3.69 -14.00 -31.09
N VAL A 86 4.73 -14.55 -30.46
CA VAL A 86 6.11 -14.35 -30.91
C VAL A 86 6.47 -15.47 -31.89
N ASP A 87 6.81 -15.10 -33.12
CA ASP A 87 7.32 -16.01 -34.14
C ASP A 87 8.72 -16.52 -33.76
N ASP A 88 8.82 -17.76 -33.26
CA ASP A 88 10.09 -18.35 -32.89
C ASP A 88 10.07 -19.89 -32.94
N ARG A 89 10.21 -20.45 -34.16
CA ARG A 89 10.33 -21.90 -34.40
C ARG A 89 11.42 -22.56 -33.53
N ARG A 90 12.45 -21.82 -33.09
CA ARG A 90 13.54 -22.33 -32.25
C ARG A 90 13.09 -22.64 -30.82
N LYS A 91 12.10 -21.93 -30.29
CA LYS A 91 11.55 -22.19 -28.95
C LYS A 91 10.68 -23.44 -28.91
N PHE A 92 9.94 -23.72 -29.98
CA PHE A 92 9.23 -24.98 -30.10
C PHE A 92 10.23 -26.15 -30.07
N ALA A 93 11.28 -26.12 -30.90
CA ALA A 93 12.34 -27.13 -30.89
C ALA A 93 12.99 -27.27 -29.51
N PHE A 94 13.39 -26.15 -28.88
CA PHE A 94 13.98 -26.16 -27.53
C PHE A 94 13.09 -26.82 -26.47
N HIS A 95 11.79 -26.54 -26.49
CA HIS A 95 10.86 -27.18 -25.56
C HIS A 95 10.60 -28.63 -25.94
N TYR A 96 10.46 -28.92 -27.22
CA TYR A 96 10.22 -30.25 -27.72
C TYR A 96 11.39 -31.21 -27.40
N ASP A 97 12.65 -30.77 -27.54
CA ASP A 97 13.84 -31.58 -27.25
C ASP A 97 13.99 -31.98 -25.78
N LYS A 98 13.26 -31.31 -24.87
CA LYS A 98 13.19 -31.70 -23.45
C LYS A 98 12.36 -32.96 -23.21
N GLY A 99 11.61 -33.44 -24.21
CA GLY A 99 10.83 -34.68 -24.11
C GLY A 99 9.33 -34.48 -23.87
N TYR A 100 8.76 -33.32 -24.19
CA TYR A 100 7.31 -33.11 -24.12
C TYR A 100 6.55 -33.91 -25.20
N ASN A 101 5.30 -34.26 -24.89
CA ASN A 101 4.32 -34.78 -25.84
C ASN A 101 3.48 -33.63 -26.41
N ALA A 102 3.19 -33.65 -27.72
CA ALA A 102 2.41 -32.62 -28.41
C ALA A 102 0.91 -32.98 -28.50
N TYR A 103 0.06 -32.01 -28.17
CA TYR A 103 -1.39 -32.13 -28.20
C TYR A 103 -2.03 -30.92 -28.87
N VAL A 104 -3.21 -31.12 -29.46
CA VAL A 104 -3.96 -30.10 -30.18
C VAL A 104 -5.42 -30.09 -29.74
N VAL A 105 -6.05 -28.92 -29.78
CA VAL A 105 -7.51 -28.79 -29.68
C VAL A 105 -8.10 -28.87 -31.09
N VAL A 106 -9.07 -29.77 -31.28
CA VAL A 106 -9.64 -30.10 -32.60
C VAL A 106 -10.69 -29.09 -33.05
N ASN A 107 -11.50 -28.59 -32.12
CA ASN A 107 -12.63 -27.71 -32.40
C ASN A 107 -12.18 -26.27 -32.70
N GLN A 108 -13.08 -25.52 -33.35
CA GLN A 108 -12.80 -24.19 -33.85
C GLN A 108 -12.59 -23.18 -32.72
N MET A 109 -11.58 -22.33 -32.90
CA MET A 109 -11.36 -21.15 -32.08
C MET A 109 -11.51 -19.91 -32.94
N ASP A 110 -11.87 -18.79 -32.33
CA ASP A 110 -11.89 -17.49 -33.00
C ASP A 110 -10.46 -17.02 -33.30
N THR A 111 -10.19 -16.78 -34.58
CA THR A 111 -8.89 -16.36 -35.12
C THR A 111 -8.43 -15.00 -34.60
N ASP A 112 -9.36 -14.08 -34.32
CA ASP A 112 -9.02 -12.72 -33.87
C ASP A 112 -8.69 -12.67 -32.37
N THR A 113 -9.21 -13.62 -31.60
CA THR A 113 -8.98 -13.73 -30.16
C THR A 113 -8.08 -14.90 -29.76
N ALA A 114 -7.63 -15.71 -30.72
CA ALA A 114 -6.81 -16.91 -30.49
C ALA A 114 -5.56 -16.61 -29.68
N GLU A 115 -4.90 -15.46 -29.91
CA GLU A 115 -3.70 -15.05 -29.16
C GLU A 115 -3.96 -14.70 -27.68
N PHE A 116 -5.22 -14.44 -27.31
CA PHE A 116 -5.65 -14.11 -25.94
C PHE A 116 -6.42 -15.26 -25.25
N ALA A 117 -6.73 -16.33 -25.99
CA ALA A 117 -7.52 -17.45 -25.50
C ALA A 117 -6.82 -18.22 -24.35
N LYS A 118 -7.52 -18.40 -23.23
CA LYS A 118 -6.97 -19.06 -22.02
C LYS A 118 -6.97 -20.57 -22.11
N GLY A 119 -7.57 -21.11 -23.18
CA GLY A 119 -7.64 -22.51 -23.45
C GLY A 119 -8.71 -23.29 -22.74
N GLN A 120 -9.84 -22.67 -22.51
CA GLN A 120 -10.99 -23.22 -21.80
C GLN A 120 -12.13 -23.46 -22.79
N ASP A 121 -13.16 -24.18 -22.36
CA ASP A 121 -14.32 -24.52 -23.19
C ASP A 121 -15.00 -23.26 -23.77
N SER A 122 -14.90 -22.10 -23.09
CA SER A 122 -15.41 -20.80 -23.54
C SER A 122 -14.69 -20.20 -24.74
N ASP A 123 -13.49 -20.69 -25.07
CA ASP A 123 -12.68 -20.17 -26.18
C ASP A 123 -12.99 -20.92 -27.50
N ILE A 124 -13.89 -21.91 -27.45
CA ILE A 124 -14.31 -22.71 -28.61
C ILE A 124 -15.55 -22.09 -29.21
N THR A 125 -15.50 -21.77 -30.49
CA THR A 125 -16.58 -21.09 -31.21
C THR A 125 -17.41 -22.02 -32.10
N GLY A 126 -16.95 -23.25 -32.33
CA GLY A 126 -17.72 -24.25 -33.10
C GLY A 126 -17.09 -25.64 -33.10
N GLY A 127 -17.92 -26.68 -33.27
CA GLY A 127 -17.49 -28.08 -33.38
C GLY A 127 -17.09 -28.44 -34.80
N ARG A 128 -15.83 -28.83 -35.04
CA ARG A 128 -15.31 -29.15 -36.40
C ARG A 128 -15.42 -30.62 -36.77
N ALA A 129 -15.25 -31.50 -35.79
CA ALA A 129 -15.27 -32.93 -35.99
C ALA A 129 -15.83 -33.62 -34.75
N LEU A 130 -16.54 -34.73 -34.96
CA LEU A 130 -16.77 -35.69 -33.88
C LEU A 130 -15.57 -36.63 -33.83
N PHE A 131 -15.13 -37.01 -32.62
CA PHE A 131 -13.95 -37.86 -32.48
C PHE A 131 -14.02 -38.76 -31.26
N TYR A 132 -13.40 -39.92 -31.32
CA TYR A 132 -13.28 -40.78 -30.15
C TYR A 132 -11.94 -41.51 -30.10
N GLU A 133 -11.56 -41.94 -28.91
CA GLU A 133 -10.46 -42.87 -28.70
C GLU A 133 -10.82 -43.90 -27.63
N ILE A 134 -10.25 -45.10 -27.75
CA ILE A 134 -10.46 -46.20 -26.82
C ILE A 134 -9.07 -46.74 -26.46
N ASP A 135 -8.63 -46.63 -25.21
CA ASP A 135 -7.29 -47.04 -24.78
C ASP A 135 -7.28 -48.29 -23.88
N ASP A 136 -8.46 -48.82 -23.55
CA ASP A 136 -8.68 -49.98 -22.67
C ASP A 136 -8.80 -51.32 -23.42
N ILE A 137 -8.84 -51.31 -24.76
CA ILE A 137 -8.90 -52.52 -25.61
C ILE A 137 -7.75 -52.53 -26.64
N ALA A 138 -7.42 -53.72 -27.17
CA ALA A 138 -6.34 -53.87 -28.14
C ALA A 138 -6.62 -53.13 -29.47
N ILE A 139 -5.57 -52.62 -30.13
CA ILE A 139 -5.68 -51.86 -31.40
C ILE A 139 -6.46 -52.62 -32.49
N ALA A 140 -6.29 -53.94 -32.60
CA ALA A 140 -7.03 -54.76 -33.56
C ALA A 140 -8.56 -54.72 -33.31
N GLU A 141 -8.96 -54.73 -32.05
CA GLU A 141 -10.37 -54.63 -31.66
C GLU A 141 -10.93 -53.22 -31.85
N GLN A 142 -10.10 -52.19 -31.67
CA GLN A 142 -10.48 -50.81 -31.99
C GLN A 142 -10.79 -50.65 -33.49
N TRP A 143 -9.99 -51.28 -34.36
CA TRP A 143 -10.26 -51.32 -35.80
C TRP A 143 -11.60 -52.02 -36.10
N ASN A 144 -11.88 -53.16 -35.48
CA ASN A 144 -13.17 -53.86 -35.67
C ASN A 144 -14.36 -52.95 -35.34
N ARG A 145 -14.30 -52.23 -34.20
CA ARG A 145 -15.35 -51.29 -33.80
C ARG A 145 -15.49 -50.10 -34.75
N LEU A 146 -14.37 -49.58 -35.25
CA LEU A 146 -14.39 -48.52 -36.26
C LEU A 146 -15.06 -49.02 -37.55
N ARG A 147 -14.68 -50.20 -38.06
CA ARG A 147 -15.26 -50.77 -39.28
C ARG A 147 -16.76 -51.00 -39.17
N GLU A 148 -17.24 -51.41 -38.00
CA GLU A 148 -18.67 -51.56 -37.75
C GLU A 148 -19.40 -50.21 -37.85
N LEU A 149 -18.85 -49.16 -37.24
CA LEU A 149 -19.42 -47.81 -37.31
C LEU A 149 -19.37 -47.25 -38.74
N GLU A 150 -18.26 -47.42 -39.46
CA GLU A 150 -18.12 -47.01 -40.86
C GLU A 150 -19.12 -47.71 -41.77
N LYS A 151 -19.36 -49.01 -41.54
CA LYS A 151 -20.40 -49.77 -42.26
C LYS A 151 -21.80 -49.20 -42.04
N GLN A 152 -22.10 -48.73 -40.83
CA GLN A 152 -23.39 -48.10 -40.49
C GLN A 152 -23.51 -46.68 -41.08
N LEU A 153 -22.40 -45.93 -41.13
CA LEU A 153 -22.34 -44.61 -41.77
C LEU A 153 -22.24 -44.67 -43.30
N GLY A 154 -22.03 -45.87 -43.86
CA GLY A 154 -21.90 -46.10 -45.31
C GLY A 154 -20.60 -45.60 -45.94
N ARG A 155 -19.65 -45.09 -45.14
CA ARG A 155 -18.36 -44.56 -45.60
C ARG A 155 -17.32 -44.58 -44.48
N SER A 156 -16.04 -44.58 -44.85
CA SER A 156 -14.92 -44.58 -43.90
C SER A 156 -14.78 -43.24 -43.17
N ALA A 157 -14.17 -43.27 -41.98
CA ALA A 157 -13.83 -42.08 -41.20
C ALA A 157 -12.94 -41.12 -41.99
N THR A 158 -12.98 -39.84 -41.63
CA THR A 158 -12.16 -38.82 -42.31
C THR A 158 -10.68 -39.08 -42.06
N MET A 159 -10.32 -39.48 -40.84
CA MET A 159 -8.93 -39.74 -40.49
C MET A 159 -8.82 -40.62 -39.24
N VAL A 160 -7.83 -41.49 -39.22
CA VAL A 160 -7.45 -42.32 -38.07
C VAL A 160 -6.00 -42.05 -37.72
N VAL A 161 -5.77 -41.57 -36.48
CA VAL A 161 -4.44 -41.34 -35.94
C VAL A 161 -4.11 -42.44 -34.93
N LYS A 162 -3.05 -43.22 -35.20
CA LYS A 162 -2.57 -44.26 -34.30
C LYS A 162 -1.62 -43.66 -33.26
N THR A 163 -1.81 -44.03 -32.00
CA THR A 163 -0.93 -43.70 -30.87
C THR A 163 -0.30 -44.96 -30.27
N LYS A 164 0.38 -44.86 -29.12
CA LYS A 164 0.95 -46.02 -28.41
C LYS A 164 -0.12 -47.08 -28.06
N LYS A 165 -1.33 -46.66 -27.69
CA LYS A 165 -2.38 -47.57 -27.15
C LYS A 165 -3.77 -47.39 -27.76
N SER A 166 -4.02 -46.28 -28.46
CA SER A 166 -5.35 -45.95 -28.98
C SER A 166 -5.30 -45.50 -30.44
N LEU A 167 -6.41 -45.70 -31.14
CA LEU A 167 -6.76 -45.08 -32.40
C LEU A 167 -7.65 -43.87 -32.12
N HIS A 168 -7.20 -42.68 -32.50
CA HIS A 168 -8.04 -41.49 -32.52
C HIS A 168 -8.77 -41.45 -33.86
N CYS A 169 -10.08 -41.66 -33.84
CA CYS A 169 -10.91 -41.69 -35.04
C CYS A 169 -11.64 -40.34 -35.16
N TYR A 170 -11.50 -39.68 -36.31
CA TYR A 170 -12.09 -38.36 -36.58
C TYR A 170 -13.10 -38.43 -37.73
N PHE A 171 -14.26 -37.83 -37.49
CA PHE A 171 -15.34 -37.64 -38.47
C PHE A 171 -15.57 -36.14 -38.62
N THR A 172 -14.92 -35.55 -39.63
CA THR A 172 -14.96 -34.10 -39.86
C THR A 172 -16.31 -33.70 -40.46
N LEU A 173 -16.91 -32.64 -39.91
CA LEU A 173 -18.20 -32.14 -40.39
C LEU A 173 -18.02 -31.33 -41.69
N GLU A 174 -19.04 -31.31 -42.55
CA GLU A 174 -19.05 -30.49 -43.77
C GLU A 174 -18.94 -28.99 -43.45
N SER A 175 -19.61 -28.57 -42.36
CA SER A 175 -19.53 -27.23 -41.79
C SER A 175 -19.48 -27.32 -40.26
N PRO A 176 -18.70 -26.47 -39.58
CA PRO A 176 -18.68 -26.43 -38.12
C PRO A 176 -20.08 -26.21 -37.54
N CYS A 177 -20.47 -26.98 -36.53
CA CYS A 177 -21.75 -26.83 -35.82
C CYS A 177 -21.60 -25.99 -34.54
N SER A 178 -22.73 -25.62 -33.93
CA SER A 178 -22.71 -24.95 -32.62
C SER A 178 -22.07 -25.85 -31.55
N VAL A 179 -21.49 -25.24 -30.52
CA VAL A 179 -20.83 -25.98 -29.43
C VAL A 179 -21.85 -26.83 -28.67
N GLU A 180 -23.08 -26.33 -28.51
CA GLU A 180 -24.19 -27.00 -27.84
C GLU A 180 -24.60 -28.27 -28.58
N GLU A 181 -24.79 -28.19 -29.90
CA GLU A 181 -25.11 -29.35 -30.73
C GLU A 181 -23.95 -30.34 -30.72
N TRP A 182 -22.72 -29.85 -30.87
CA TRP A 182 -21.52 -30.69 -30.85
C TRP A 182 -21.43 -31.51 -29.55
N ILE A 183 -21.65 -30.90 -28.37
CA ILE A 183 -21.61 -31.59 -27.08
C ILE A 183 -22.57 -32.78 -27.07
N VAL A 184 -23.80 -32.60 -27.55
CA VAL A 184 -24.82 -33.66 -27.55
C VAL A 184 -24.42 -34.82 -28.46
N PHE A 185 -23.98 -34.54 -29.69
CA PHE A 185 -23.57 -35.57 -30.63
C PHE A 185 -22.28 -36.28 -30.21
N GLN A 186 -21.33 -35.53 -29.67
CA GLN A 186 -20.09 -36.08 -29.12
C GLN A 186 -20.38 -37.02 -27.94
N GLN A 187 -21.31 -36.66 -27.06
CA GLN A 187 -21.78 -37.52 -25.96
C GLN A 187 -22.46 -38.81 -26.47
N ARG A 188 -23.28 -38.72 -27.52
CA ARG A 188 -23.92 -39.88 -28.15
C ARG A 188 -22.90 -40.79 -28.84
N LEU A 189 -21.87 -40.23 -29.47
CA LEU A 189 -20.77 -41.00 -30.05
C LEU A 189 -19.99 -41.74 -28.95
N ILE A 190 -19.68 -41.07 -27.84
CA ILE A 190 -19.04 -41.71 -26.67
C ILE A 190 -19.92 -42.83 -26.10
N GLN A 191 -21.25 -42.66 -26.07
CA GLN A 191 -22.18 -43.70 -25.64
C GLN A 191 -22.12 -44.93 -26.55
N ARG A 192 -22.17 -44.72 -27.87
CA ARG A 192 -22.12 -45.78 -28.89
C ARG A 192 -20.81 -46.57 -28.85
N MET A 193 -19.69 -45.86 -28.71
CA MET A 193 -18.35 -46.45 -28.80
C MET A 193 -17.83 -46.95 -27.45
N ASN A 194 -18.51 -46.58 -26.36
CA ASN A 194 -18.05 -46.75 -24.98
C ASN A 194 -16.60 -46.24 -24.79
N SER A 195 -16.30 -45.07 -25.36
CA SER A 195 -14.98 -44.45 -25.39
C SER A 195 -14.71 -43.55 -24.17
N ASP A 196 -13.54 -42.87 -24.13
CA ASP A 196 -13.20 -41.97 -23.01
C ASP A 196 -14.34 -40.95 -22.74
N PRO A 197 -14.94 -40.97 -21.53
CA PRO A 197 -16.07 -40.14 -21.17
C PRO A 197 -15.74 -38.66 -20.98
N SER A 198 -14.48 -38.25 -21.15
CA SER A 198 -14.03 -36.86 -21.03
C SER A 198 -13.84 -36.16 -22.38
N LEU A 199 -14.09 -36.85 -23.50
CA LEU A 199 -13.96 -36.31 -24.86
C LEU A 199 -15.07 -35.34 -25.29
N TRP A 200 -16.12 -35.17 -24.48
CA TRP A 200 -17.18 -34.17 -24.75
C TRP A 200 -16.84 -32.76 -24.28
N ASN A 201 -15.67 -32.54 -23.66
CA ASN A 201 -15.19 -31.18 -23.39
C ASN A 201 -14.82 -30.49 -24.73
N PRO A 202 -15.40 -29.32 -25.08
CA PRO A 202 -15.12 -28.64 -26.35
C PRO A 202 -13.64 -28.34 -26.60
N ALA A 203 -12.89 -27.96 -25.55
CA ALA A 203 -11.46 -27.65 -25.59
C ALA A 203 -10.57 -28.89 -25.30
N ARG A 204 -11.08 -30.11 -25.55
CA ARG A 204 -10.35 -31.35 -25.29
C ARG A 204 -9.08 -31.42 -26.12
N LEU A 205 -8.00 -31.86 -25.46
CA LEU A 205 -6.70 -32.08 -26.06
C LEU A 205 -6.59 -33.49 -26.62
N MET A 206 -6.28 -33.59 -27.91
CA MET A 206 -5.96 -34.83 -28.62
C MET A 206 -4.49 -34.84 -29.01
N ARG A 207 -3.87 -36.01 -29.17
CA ARG A 207 -2.47 -36.10 -29.61
C ARG A 207 -2.36 -35.66 -31.07
N LEU A 208 -1.33 -34.87 -31.36
CA LEU A 208 -1.05 -34.33 -32.69
C LEU A 208 -0.15 -35.33 -33.46
N PRO A 209 -0.53 -35.80 -34.67
CA PRO A 209 0.34 -36.65 -35.48
C PRO A 209 1.54 -35.89 -36.05
N GLY A 210 2.56 -36.66 -36.44
CA GLY A 210 3.86 -36.13 -36.85
C GLY A 210 4.84 -35.93 -35.69
N PHE A 211 4.51 -36.46 -34.51
CA PHE A 211 5.34 -36.44 -33.31
C PHE A 211 5.42 -37.85 -32.68
N PRO A 212 6.53 -38.21 -32.04
CA PRO A 212 6.63 -39.43 -31.26
C PRO A 212 5.83 -39.30 -29.96
N TYR A 213 5.25 -40.41 -29.53
CA TYR A 213 4.79 -40.61 -28.17
C TYR A 213 6.02 -40.77 -27.27
N ARG A 214 6.10 -39.96 -26.20
CA ARG A 214 7.19 -40.03 -25.22
C ARG A 214 6.73 -40.54 -23.87
N ALA A 215 7.49 -41.46 -23.30
CA ALA A 215 7.29 -42.02 -21.96
C ALA A 215 8.61 -42.07 -21.18
N TYR A 216 8.50 -42.15 -19.86
CA TYR A 216 9.66 -42.43 -19.01
C TYR A 216 9.91 -43.94 -18.96
N GLU A 217 11.01 -44.39 -19.55
CA GLU A 217 11.46 -45.79 -19.64
C GLU A 217 13.00 -45.80 -19.55
N ASP A 218 13.61 -46.81 -18.93
CA ASP A 218 15.08 -46.93 -18.76
C ASP A 218 15.77 -45.69 -18.17
N SER A 219 15.18 -45.12 -17.12
CA SER A 219 15.72 -43.95 -16.40
C SER A 219 15.80 -42.64 -17.19
N ASP A 220 15.18 -42.57 -18.39
CA ASP A 220 15.06 -41.31 -19.15
C ASP A 220 13.73 -41.22 -19.90
N ILE A 221 13.44 -40.06 -20.49
CA ILE A 221 12.31 -39.85 -21.39
C ILE A 221 12.73 -40.30 -22.80
N ARG A 222 12.03 -41.30 -23.36
CA ARG A 222 12.30 -41.85 -24.69
C ARG A 222 11.08 -41.84 -25.60
N ASP A 223 11.34 -41.86 -26.91
CA ASP A 223 10.35 -42.07 -27.95
C ASP A 223 9.96 -43.56 -27.97
N VAL A 224 8.69 -43.87 -27.71
CA VAL A 224 8.22 -45.27 -27.51
C VAL A 224 7.19 -45.73 -28.54
N ALA A 225 6.66 -44.81 -29.34
CA ALA A 225 5.80 -45.07 -30.51
C ALA A 225 5.74 -43.81 -31.37
N GLN A 226 5.42 -43.94 -32.66
CA GLN A 226 5.06 -42.78 -33.48
C GLN A 226 3.57 -42.46 -33.36
N VAL A 227 3.23 -41.18 -33.30
CA VAL A 227 1.83 -40.73 -33.47
C VAL A 227 1.66 -40.37 -34.94
N GLU A 228 0.94 -41.20 -35.66
CA GLU A 228 0.87 -41.10 -37.12
C GLU A 228 -0.55 -41.29 -37.67
N ILE A 229 -0.83 -40.62 -38.78
CA ILE A 229 -2.04 -40.85 -39.58
C ILE A 229 -1.85 -42.19 -40.31
N VAL A 230 -2.68 -43.16 -39.94
CA VAL A 230 -2.63 -44.52 -40.52
C VAL A 230 -3.67 -44.73 -41.61
N GLU A 231 -4.80 -44.01 -41.53
CA GLU A 231 -5.81 -43.94 -42.59
C GLU A 231 -6.36 -42.53 -42.70
N GLU A 232 -6.64 -42.09 -43.93
CA GLU A 232 -7.33 -40.83 -44.20
C GLU A 232 -8.23 -40.97 -45.43
N SER A 233 -9.27 -40.16 -45.48
CA SER A 233 -10.19 -40.05 -46.61
C SER A 233 -10.63 -38.60 -46.79
N THR A 234 -11.23 -38.30 -47.94
CA THR A 234 -11.84 -36.98 -48.20
C THR A 234 -13.26 -36.88 -47.65
N ASN A 235 -13.74 -37.88 -46.91
CA ASN A 235 -15.11 -37.92 -46.43
C ASN A 235 -15.39 -36.79 -45.44
N ARG A 236 -16.55 -36.16 -45.60
CA ARG A 236 -17.15 -35.22 -44.65
C ARG A 236 -18.53 -35.72 -44.27
N PHE A 237 -18.99 -35.29 -43.11
CA PHE A 237 -20.22 -35.78 -42.50
C PHE A 237 -21.14 -34.64 -42.09
N THR A 238 -22.43 -34.93 -42.01
CA THR A 238 -23.42 -34.04 -41.39
C THR A 238 -23.91 -34.63 -40.08
N LEU A 239 -24.36 -33.78 -39.14
CA LEU A 239 -24.96 -34.27 -37.89
C LEU A 239 -26.23 -35.12 -38.14
N ALA A 240 -26.93 -34.89 -39.25
CA ALA A 240 -28.09 -35.67 -39.64
C ALA A 240 -27.75 -37.15 -39.92
N GLU A 241 -26.59 -37.44 -40.50
CA GLU A 241 -26.13 -38.82 -40.73
C GLU A 241 -25.87 -39.56 -39.42
N PHE A 242 -25.35 -38.85 -38.42
CA PHE A 242 -25.15 -39.41 -37.08
C PHE A 242 -26.45 -39.61 -36.32
N ASN A 243 -27.53 -38.87 -36.62
CA ASN A 243 -28.81 -39.01 -35.92
C ASN A 243 -29.41 -40.41 -36.06
N GLY A 244 -29.28 -41.03 -37.24
CA GLY A 244 -29.81 -42.37 -37.50
C GLY A 244 -28.94 -43.52 -37.01
N VAL A 245 -27.66 -43.26 -36.71
CA VAL A 245 -26.66 -44.28 -36.33
C VAL A 245 -26.33 -44.25 -34.83
N LEU A 246 -26.36 -43.07 -34.20
CA LEU A 246 -26.03 -42.91 -32.80
C LEU A 246 -27.26 -43.12 -31.90
N PRO A 247 -27.10 -43.74 -30.71
CA PRO A 247 -28.19 -43.95 -29.76
C PRO A 247 -28.79 -42.61 -29.29
N GLY A 248 -30.02 -42.65 -28.76
CA GLY A 248 -30.64 -41.49 -28.12
C GLY A 248 -29.80 -40.94 -26.97
N TRP A 249 -29.87 -39.63 -26.73
CA TRP A 249 -29.07 -38.98 -25.70
C TRP A 249 -29.52 -39.39 -24.28
N ASP A 250 -28.75 -40.26 -23.63
CA ASP A 250 -28.99 -40.65 -22.22
C ASP A 250 -28.66 -39.50 -21.25
N ALA A 251 -29.67 -38.69 -20.96
CA ALA A 251 -29.60 -37.55 -20.05
C ALA A 251 -29.22 -37.96 -18.61
N ALA A 252 -29.63 -39.14 -18.14
CA ALA A 252 -29.36 -39.60 -16.77
C ALA A 252 -27.87 -39.92 -16.56
N ARG A 253 -27.25 -40.63 -17.52
CA ARG A 253 -25.80 -40.91 -17.55
C ARG A 253 -24.99 -39.62 -17.50
N TRP A 254 -25.37 -38.62 -18.29
CA TRP A 254 -24.60 -37.37 -18.38
C TRP A 254 -24.86 -36.43 -17.20
N GLN A 255 -26.08 -36.39 -16.63
CA GLN A 255 -26.36 -35.66 -15.39
C GLN A 255 -25.57 -36.23 -14.20
N GLN A 256 -25.44 -37.55 -14.06
CA GLN A 256 -24.60 -38.16 -13.02
C GLN A 256 -23.11 -37.84 -13.22
N LYS A 257 -22.61 -37.85 -14.47
CA LYS A 257 -21.23 -37.46 -14.80
C LYS A 257 -20.95 -35.97 -14.54
N ILE A 258 -21.90 -35.09 -14.82
CA ILE A 258 -21.80 -33.66 -14.49
C ILE A 258 -21.77 -33.48 -12.96
N LYS A 259 -22.62 -34.21 -12.21
CA LYS A 259 -22.63 -34.20 -10.74
C LYS A 259 -21.33 -34.76 -10.14
N SER A 260 -20.76 -35.83 -10.67
CA SER A 260 -19.49 -36.41 -10.18
C SER A 260 -18.28 -35.53 -10.51
N ARG A 261 -18.26 -34.88 -11.69
CA ARG A 261 -17.27 -33.86 -12.07
C ARG A 261 -17.35 -32.62 -11.16
N ASN A 262 -18.54 -32.24 -10.71
CA ASN A 262 -18.73 -31.17 -9.74
C ASN A 262 -18.38 -31.60 -8.30
N ARG A 263 -18.55 -32.89 -7.94
CA ARG A 263 -18.10 -33.46 -6.65
C ARG A 263 -16.57 -33.53 -6.52
N SER A 264 -15.84 -33.86 -7.58
CA SER A 264 -14.36 -33.89 -7.54
C SER A 264 -13.70 -32.50 -7.49
N ARG A 265 -14.44 -31.42 -7.82
CA ARG A 265 -14.08 -30.03 -7.52
C ARG A 265 -14.41 -29.59 -6.08
N LYS A 266 -15.20 -30.38 -5.34
CA LYS A 266 -15.70 -30.13 -3.98
C LYS A 266 -14.92 -30.90 -2.88
N THR A 267 -13.60 -31.02 -2.98
CA THR A 267 -12.75 -31.29 -1.78
C THR A 267 -12.35 -29.98 -1.09
N SER A 268 -13.30 -29.07 -0.97
CA SER A 268 -13.32 -28.04 0.06
C SER A 268 -14.73 -28.06 0.64
N PRO A 269 -14.88 -28.05 1.97
CA PRO A 269 -16.16 -28.24 2.65
C PRO A 269 -17.18 -27.19 2.20
N GLU A 270 -18.47 -27.45 2.35
CA GLU A 270 -19.51 -26.44 2.14
C GLU A 270 -19.18 -25.19 2.95
N ILE A 271 -18.74 -24.13 2.26
CA ILE A 271 -18.37 -22.87 2.87
C ILE A 271 -19.64 -22.04 3.00
N THR A 272 -20.23 -22.06 4.19
CA THR A 272 -21.21 -21.06 4.62
C THR A 272 -20.58 -19.69 4.47
N ILE A 273 -21.24 -18.75 3.77
CA ILE A 273 -20.80 -17.34 3.72
C ILE A 273 -20.79 -16.86 5.18
N PRO A 274 -19.63 -16.54 5.76
CA PRO A 274 -19.57 -16.17 7.16
C PRO A 274 -20.28 -14.84 7.33
N ASP A 275 -21.07 -14.71 8.38
CA ASP A 275 -21.81 -13.48 8.69
C ASP A 275 -20.83 -12.28 8.66
N PRO A 276 -21.12 -11.17 7.95
CA PRO A 276 -20.42 -9.89 8.09
C PRO A 276 -19.93 -9.58 9.50
N SER A 277 -20.80 -9.86 10.48
CA SER A 277 -20.58 -9.54 11.89
C SER A 277 -19.64 -10.50 12.60
N SER A 278 -19.34 -11.65 12.01
CA SER A 278 -18.32 -12.60 12.47
C SER A 278 -16.89 -12.15 12.16
N PHE A 279 -16.73 -11.20 11.24
CA PHE A 279 -15.45 -10.60 10.90
C PHE A 279 -15.23 -9.27 11.63
N LYS A 280 -13.96 -8.96 11.88
CA LYS A 280 -13.56 -7.68 12.48
C LYS A 280 -13.89 -6.53 11.52
N PRO A 281 -14.25 -5.33 12.01
CA PRO A 281 -14.76 -4.28 11.12
C PRO A 281 -13.77 -3.70 10.10
N TYR A 282 -12.48 -3.91 10.33
CA TYR A 282 -11.37 -3.53 9.46
C TYR A 282 -10.82 -4.72 8.67
N ASP A 283 -11.56 -5.82 8.64
CA ASP A 283 -11.26 -6.96 7.77
C ASP A 283 -11.90 -6.75 6.40
N MET A 284 -11.12 -6.93 5.34
CA MET A 284 -11.66 -6.83 3.98
C MET A 284 -12.78 -7.84 3.72
N ARG A 285 -12.77 -8.99 4.41
CA ARG A 285 -13.85 -9.99 4.30
C ARG A 285 -15.20 -9.46 4.80
N ALA A 286 -15.19 -8.59 5.81
CA ALA A 286 -16.40 -7.96 6.33
C ALA A 286 -17.04 -7.00 5.30
N LEU A 287 -16.22 -6.39 4.43
CA LEU A 287 -16.67 -5.34 3.52
C LEU A 287 -16.85 -5.82 2.08
N ALA A 288 -16.03 -6.78 1.64
CA ALA A 288 -15.99 -7.21 0.25
C ALA A 288 -17.30 -7.84 -0.23
N GLN A 289 -18.06 -8.43 0.68
CA GLN A 289 -19.39 -8.98 0.40
C GLN A 289 -20.45 -7.96 -0.04
N TYR A 290 -20.22 -6.66 0.22
CA TYR A 290 -21.09 -5.58 -0.25
C TYR A 290 -20.74 -5.11 -1.67
N LEU A 291 -19.67 -5.65 -2.26
CA LEU A 291 -19.28 -5.27 -3.61
C LEU A 291 -20.12 -5.98 -4.69
N PRO A 292 -20.31 -5.33 -5.84
CA PRO A 292 -20.87 -5.98 -7.02
C PRO A 292 -20.05 -7.22 -7.40
N ASP A 293 -20.75 -8.26 -7.87
CA ASP A 293 -20.17 -9.55 -8.27
C ASP A 293 -19.37 -10.26 -7.17
N TYR A 294 -19.67 -10.00 -5.90
CA TYR A 294 -19.03 -10.74 -4.82
C TYR A 294 -19.39 -12.24 -4.89
N ILE A 295 -18.36 -13.07 -4.98
CA ILE A 295 -18.45 -14.52 -4.91
C ILE A 295 -17.54 -14.97 -3.77
N HIS A 296 -18.16 -15.43 -2.68
CA HIS A 296 -17.42 -15.87 -1.49
C HIS A 296 -16.34 -16.88 -1.85
N SER A 297 -16.65 -17.90 -2.65
CA SER A 297 -15.69 -18.94 -3.07
C SER A 297 -15.26 -18.78 -4.53
N GLY A 298 -15.07 -17.54 -5.00
CA GLY A 298 -14.73 -17.26 -6.39
C GLY A 298 -13.45 -17.95 -6.85
N ARG A 299 -12.46 -18.09 -5.96
CA ARG A 299 -11.23 -18.86 -6.19
C ARG A 299 -10.83 -19.68 -4.95
N PRO A 300 -10.03 -20.76 -5.11
CA PRO A 300 -9.59 -21.56 -3.97
C PRO A 300 -8.82 -20.71 -2.94
N GLY A 301 -9.40 -20.51 -1.76
CA GLY A 301 -8.82 -19.66 -0.70
C GLY A 301 -9.07 -18.16 -0.84
N TRP A 302 -9.88 -17.72 -1.82
CA TRP A 302 -10.17 -16.31 -2.07
C TRP A 302 -11.64 -16.06 -2.45
N ALA A 303 -12.24 -15.08 -1.79
CA ALA A 303 -13.40 -14.39 -2.32
C ALA A 303 -13.01 -13.46 -3.46
N THR A 304 -13.92 -13.28 -4.41
CA THR A 304 -13.70 -12.43 -5.58
C THR A 304 -14.82 -11.43 -5.68
N ALA A 305 -14.55 -10.24 -6.19
CA ALA A 305 -15.55 -9.21 -6.43
C ALA A 305 -15.10 -8.26 -7.54
N ARG A 306 -16.01 -7.42 -8.01
CA ARG A 306 -15.67 -6.28 -8.87
C ARG A 306 -14.94 -5.22 -8.05
N CYS A 307 -13.76 -4.80 -8.51
CA CYS A 307 -13.02 -3.71 -7.89
C CYS A 307 -13.75 -2.38 -8.12
N PRO A 308 -14.09 -1.63 -7.06
CA PRO A 308 -14.90 -0.43 -7.24
C PRO A 308 -14.12 0.79 -7.73
N VAL A 309 -12.78 0.73 -7.74
CA VAL A 309 -11.93 1.88 -8.09
C VAL A 309 -11.88 2.08 -9.60
N HIS A 310 -11.52 1.04 -10.36
CA HIS A 310 -11.46 1.14 -11.83
C HIS A 310 -12.78 0.79 -12.52
N ALA A 311 -13.77 0.23 -11.81
CA ALA A 311 -15.08 -0.03 -12.38
C ALA A 311 -15.81 1.25 -12.85
N LEU A 312 -15.44 2.42 -12.31
CA LEU A 312 -15.96 3.72 -12.75
C LEU A 312 -15.44 4.15 -14.13
N ASN A 313 -14.38 3.49 -14.65
CA ASN A 313 -13.73 3.83 -15.91
C ASN A 313 -14.12 2.90 -17.08
N GLY A 314 -15.12 2.02 -16.90
CA GLY A 314 -15.71 1.24 -18.00
C GLY A 314 -15.11 -0.16 -18.28
N GLU A 315 -14.20 -0.69 -17.44
CA GLU A 315 -13.72 -2.08 -17.54
C GLU A 315 -14.45 -3.01 -16.54
N HIS A 316 -14.98 -4.13 -17.05
CA HIS A 316 -16.13 -4.85 -16.45
C HIS A 316 -15.84 -6.25 -15.88
N SER A 317 -14.62 -6.55 -15.39
CA SER A 317 -14.41 -7.88 -14.78
C SER A 317 -14.98 -7.94 -13.36
N GLY A 318 -16.00 -8.79 -13.15
CA GLY A 318 -16.54 -9.13 -11.83
C GLY A 318 -15.59 -9.90 -10.91
N ASP A 319 -14.41 -10.27 -11.39
CA ASP A 319 -13.34 -10.97 -10.66
C ASP A 319 -12.06 -10.10 -10.55
N SER A 320 -12.22 -8.78 -10.61
CA SER A 320 -11.10 -7.85 -10.65
C SER A 320 -10.45 -7.58 -9.29
N LEU A 321 -11.13 -7.89 -8.18
CA LEU A 321 -10.65 -7.82 -6.82
C LEU A 321 -10.71 -9.19 -6.16
N HIS A 322 -9.61 -9.64 -5.58
CA HIS A 322 -9.54 -10.87 -4.80
C HIS A 322 -9.28 -10.56 -3.32
N VAL A 323 -9.95 -11.28 -2.42
CA VAL A 323 -9.85 -11.16 -0.95
C VAL A 323 -9.63 -12.54 -0.34
N ASN A 324 -8.53 -12.73 0.38
CA ASN A 324 -8.09 -14.02 0.90
C ASN A 324 -8.95 -14.46 2.10
N HIS A 325 -9.38 -15.73 2.11
CA HIS A 325 -10.23 -16.28 3.16
C HIS A 325 -9.56 -16.43 4.52
N GLU A 326 -8.25 -16.67 4.58
CA GLU A 326 -7.53 -16.89 5.84
C GLU A 326 -7.09 -15.55 6.44
N THR A 327 -6.52 -14.68 5.61
CA THR A 327 -5.80 -13.48 6.04
C THR A 327 -6.58 -12.18 5.88
N GLY A 328 -7.66 -12.17 5.07
CA GLY A 328 -8.33 -10.93 4.67
C GLY A 328 -7.50 -10.02 3.75
N GLY A 329 -6.29 -10.44 3.36
CA GLY A 329 -5.45 -9.72 2.41
C GLY A 329 -6.11 -9.66 1.03
N TYR A 330 -5.93 -8.54 0.31
CA TYR A 330 -6.60 -8.33 -0.97
C TYR A 330 -5.69 -7.75 -2.05
N ILE A 331 -6.07 -8.00 -3.31
CA ILE A 331 -5.34 -7.56 -4.49
C ILE A 331 -6.32 -7.27 -5.64
N CYS A 332 -6.04 -6.21 -6.38
CA CYS A 332 -6.74 -5.88 -7.61
C CYS A 332 -5.85 -6.13 -8.82
N HIS A 333 -6.38 -6.76 -9.87
CA HIS A 333 -5.60 -7.08 -11.09
C HIS A 333 -5.27 -5.87 -11.95
N ALA A 334 -6.07 -4.81 -11.88
CA ALA A 334 -5.78 -3.54 -12.55
C ALA A 334 -4.73 -2.69 -11.81
N GLY A 335 -4.18 -3.18 -10.69
CA GLY A 335 -3.14 -2.48 -9.95
C GLY A 335 -3.64 -1.25 -9.17
N CYS A 336 -4.95 -1.14 -8.92
CA CYS A 336 -5.50 -0.05 -8.12
C CYS A 336 -4.86 0.03 -6.73
N SER A 337 -4.71 1.25 -6.20
CA SER A 337 -4.11 1.46 -4.89
C SER A 337 -4.91 0.73 -3.82
N ARG A 338 -4.24 -0.04 -2.96
CA ARG A 338 -4.89 -0.69 -1.80
C ARG A 338 -5.64 0.32 -0.95
N GLN A 339 -5.09 1.52 -0.77
CA GLN A 339 -5.75 2.59 0.01
C GLN A 339 -7.03 3.07 -0.67
N GLU A 340 -7.03 3.21 -2.00
CA GLU A 340 -8.23 3.63 -2.76
C GLU A 340 -9.29 2.53 -2.77
N ILE A 341 -8.88 1.27 -2.95
CA ILE A 341 -9.79 0.12 -2.89
C ILE A 341 -10.46 0.05 -1.53
N TRP A 342 -9.68 0.16 -0.46
CA TRP A 342 -10.17 0.14 0.91
C TRP A 342 -11.20 1.25 1.15
N LYS A 343 -10.85 2.51 0.85
CA LYS A 343 -11.76 3.65 1.00
C LYS A 343 -13.06 3.46 0.21
N THR A 344 -12.95 3.04 -1.04
CA THR A 344 -14.10 2.95 -1.93
C THR A 344 -15.04 1.82 -1.52
N ILE A 345 -14.49 0.66 -1.12
CA ILE A 345 -15.27 -0.46 -0.55
C ILE A 345 -16.02 -0.05 0.71
N GLN A 346 -15.35 0.68 1.61
CA GLN A 346 -15.96 1.12 2.86
C GLN A 346 -17.18 2.03 2.59
N VAL A 347 -17.07 2.96 1.63
CA VAL A 347 -18.19 3.81 1.21
C VAL A 347 -19.34 2.98 0.63
N ILE A 348 -19.04 1.99 -0.23
CA ILE A 348 -20.05 1.09 -0.79
C ILE A 348 -20.73 0.26 0.30
N ALA A 349 -19.95 -0.30 1.22
CA ALA A 349 -20.45 -1.10 2.33
C ALA A 349 -21.39 -0.28 3.22
N LEU A 350 -21.02 0.96 3.61
CA LEU A 350 -21.92 1.85 4.36
C LEU A 350 -23.21 2.14 3.60
N ALA A 351 -23.11 2.48 2.31
CA ALA A 351 -24.27 2.73 1.47
C ALA A 351 -25.19 1.51 1.37
N ALA A 352 -24.63 0.30 1.48
CA ALA A 352 -25.35 -0.97 1.55
C ALA A 352 -25.78 -1.37 2.97
N GLY A 353 -25.66 -0.49 3.97
CA GLY A 353 -26.13 -0.68 5.34
C GLY A 353 -25.14 -1.37 6.29
N TYR A 354 -23.87 -1.52 5.92
CA TYR A 354 -22.84 -2.03 6.83
C TYR A 354 -22.57 -1.05 7.97
N THR A 355 -22.69 -1.49 9.21
CA THR A 355 -22.28 -0.70 10.39
C THR A 355 -21.08 -1.37 11.08
N PRO A 356 -19.90 -0.73 11.16
CA PRO A 356 -18.76 -1.30 11.86
C PRO A 356 -19.10 -1.46 13.35
N LYS A 357 -19.06 -2.70 13.87
CA LYS A 357 -19.37 -2.97 15.28
C LYS A 357 -18.15 -2.74 16.16
N GLN A 358 -18.22 -1.79 17.09
CA GLN A 358 -17.21 -1.66 18.15
C GLN A 358 -17.14 -2.93 19.00
N PRO A 359 -15.95 -3.38 19.43
CA PRO A 359 -15.79 -4.36 20.50
C PRO A 359 -16.67 -4.02 21.73
N SER A 360 -17.42 -4.99 22.22
CA SER A 360 -18.35 -4.80 23.36
C SER A 360 -17.66 -4.24 24.61
N LYS A 361 -16.38 -4.60 24.84
CA LYS A 361 -15.57 -4.05 25.93
C LYS A 361 -15.43 -2.52 25.89
N TRP A 362 -15.50 -1.89 24.73
CA TRP A 362 -15.43 -0.42 24.63
C TRP A 362 -16.79 0.26 24.86
N GLN A 363 -17.86 -0.55 24.90
CA GLN A 363 -19.23 -0.08 25.05
C GLN A 363 -19.62 -0.05 26.53
N GLY A 364 -19.72 1.15 27.09
CA GLY A 364 -20.27 1.37 28.42
C GLY A 364 -19.45 0.77 29.57
N LEU A 365 -20.10 0.71 30.73
CA LEU A 365 -19.50 0.27 31.99
C LEU A 365 -19.39 -1.26 32.05
N PRO A 366 -18.41 -1.81 32.80
CA PRO A 366 -18.19 -3.26 32.90
C PRO A 366 -19.31 -4.04 33.61
N TRP A 367 -20.12 -3.36 34.40
CA TRP A 367 -21.25 -3.91 35.16
C TRP A 367 -22.41 -2.93 35.16
N GLU A 368 -23.58 -3.41 35.59
CA GLU A 368 -24.68 -2.53 35.93
C GLU A 368 -24.23 -1.51 37.00
N PRO A 369 -24.57 -0.21 36.83
CA PRO A 369 -24.23 0.80 37.81
C PRO A 369 -24.90 0.54 39.15
N ASP A 370 -24.17 0.74 40.24
CA ASP A 370 -24.72 0.72 41.60
C ASP A 370 -25.71 1.87 41.83
N PHE A 371 -25.60 2.95 41.04
CA PHE A 371 -26.56 4.04 41.01
C PHE A 371 -26.79 4.54 39.58
N VAL A 372 -28.06 4.67 39.20
CA VAL A 372 -28.49 5.22 37.90
C VAL A 372 -29.32 6.48 38.13
N CYS A 373 -28.94 7.58 37.48
CA CYS A 373 -29.71 8.81 37.45
C CYS A 373 -30.31 9.03 36.06
N HIS A 374 -31.58 9.42 36.02
CA HIS A 374 -32.31 9.77 34.79
C HIS A 374 -32.58 11.27 34.68
N GLU A 375 -32.33 12.04 35.74
CA GLU A 375 -32.48 13.49 35.75
C GLU A 375 -31.25 14.20 35.18
N ARG A 376 -31.44 15.46 34.75
CA ARG A 376 -30.35 16.28 34.17
C ARG A 376 -29.14 16.41 35.10
N TYR A 377 -29.37 16.44 36.39
CA TYR A 377 -28.35 16.52 37.42
C TYR A 377 -28.51 15.36 38.39
N PHE A 378 -27.42 14.95 39.03
CA PHE A 378 -27.51 14.04 40.17
C PHE A 378 -28.34 14.71 41.30
N PRO A 379 -29.16 13.95 42.04
CA PRO A 379 -29.91 14.47 43.18
C PRO A 379 -28.99 15.18 44.18
N THR A 380 -29.47 16.25 44.80
CA THR A 380 -28.66 17.06 45.73
C THR A 380 -28.21 16.30 46.97
N ASP A 381 -28.98 15.29 47.38
CA ASP A 381 -28.73 14.37 48.48
C ASP A 381 -27.86 13.17 48.09
N PHE A 382 -27.55 12.99 46.80
CA PHE A 382 -26.66 11.92 46.34
C PHE A 382 -25.23 12.14 46.83
N SER A 383 -24.66 11.10 47.44
CA SER A 383 -23.29 11.08 47.93
C SER A 383 -22.59 9.77 47.56
N LEU A 384 -21.29 9.86 47.29
CA LEU A 384 -20.46 8.69 47.01
C LEU A 384 -20.19 7.91 48.32
N PRO A 385 -20.20 6.56 48.28
CA PRO A 385 -20.00 5.75 49.48
C PRO A 385 -18.62 5.98 50.10
N LYS A 386 -18.56 6.03 51.44
CA LYS A 386 -17.35 6.44 52.19
C LYS A 386 -16.22 5.41 52.20
N LYS A 387 -16.56 4.11 52.17
CA LYS A 387 -15.64 2.98 52.38
C LYS A 387 -15.26 2.24 51.10
N VAL A 388 -15.52 2.84 49.94
CA VAL A 388 -15.24 2.22 48.64
C VAL A 388 -13.99 2.85 48.05
N ALA A 389 -13.01 2.03 47.66
CA ALA A 389 -11.71 2.49 47.19
C ALA A 389 -11.79 3.23 45.85
N LEU A 390 -12.62 2.78 44.91
CA LEU A 390 -12.81 3.40 43.60
C LEU A 390 -14.27 3.79 43.37
N CYS A 391 -14.54 5.06 43.12
CA CYS A 391 -15.83 5.56 42.67
C CYS A 391 -15.72 6.08 41.24
N ALA A 392 -16.46 5.50 40.30
CA ALA A 392 -16.52 5.99 38.93
C ALA A 392 -17.88 6.64 38.64
N VAL A 393 -17.86 7.87 38.16
CA VAL A 393 -19.07 8.63 37.82
C VAL A 393 -19.08 8.90 36.32
N ALA A 394 -19.98 8.20 35.63
CA ALA A 394 -20.23 8.33 34.19
C ALA A 394 -21.46 9.20 33.91
N GLY A 395 -21.50 9.81 32.73
CA GLY A 395 -22.70 10.53 32.23
C GLY A 395 -22.36 11.68 31.28
N ALA A 396 -23.35 12.18 30.55
CA ALA A 396 -23.13 13.17 29.49
C ALA A 396 -22.42 14.46 29.93
N VAL A 397 -21.89 15.23 28.98
CA VAL A 397 -21.23 16.51 29.28
C VAL A 397 -22.25 17.50 29.87
N GLY A 398 -21.95 18.06 31.05
CA GLY A 398 -22.80 19.06 31.69
C GLY A 398 -23.87 18.54 32.65
N VAL A 399 -23.91 17.24 32.96
CA VAL A 399 -24.87 16.63 33.92
C VAL A 399 -24.45 16.73 35.40
N GLY A 400 -23.43 17.55 35.71
CA GLY A 400 -23.02 17.78 37.10
C GLY A 400 -22.10 16.73 37.72
N LYS A 401 -21.38 15.91 36.94
CA LYS A 401 -20.40 14.91 37.47
C LYS A 401 -19.41 15.49 38.49
N SER A 402 -18.81 16.64 38.18
CA SER A 402 -17.88 17.31 39.10
C SER A 402 -18.54 17.76 40.41
N VAL A 403 -19.85 18.04 40.41
CA VAL A 403 -20.60 18.42 41.63
C VAL A 403 -20.71 17.22 42.58
N VAL A 404 -20.83 16.01 42.06
CA VAL A 404 -20.82 14.78 42.87
C VAL A 404 -19.50 14.65 43.64
N ALA A 405 -18.37 14.86 42.96
CA ALA A 405 -17.05 14.84 43.61
C ALA A 405 -16.87 16.00 44.60
N GLU A 406 -17.36 17.20 44.26
CA GLU A 406 -17.37 18.37 45.14
C GLU A 406 -18.15 18.09 46.44
N ASN A 407 -19.35 17.53 46.35
CA ASN A 407 -20.17 17.18 47.52
C ASN A 407 -19.45 16.17 48.41
N ARG A 408 -18.82 15.15 47.82
CA ARG A 408 -18.03 14.17 48.55
C ARG A 408 -16.83 14.79 49.27
N VAL A 409 -16.13 15.74 48.64
CA VAL A 409 -15.03 16.49 49.27
C VAL A 409 -15.53 17.35 50.42
N LYS A 410 -16.65 18.07 50.25
CA LYS A 410 -17.25 18.90 51.31
C LYS A 410 -17.64 18.06 52.52
N GLU A 411 -18.30 16.93 52.29
CA GLU A 411 -18.67 15.98 53.34
C GLU A 411 -17.44 15.42 54.08
N ALA A 412 -16.39 15.04 53.33
CA ALA A 412 -15.16 14.52 53.92
C ALA A 412 -14.43 15.58 54.77
N ARG A 413 -14.39 16.84 54.31
CA ARG A 413 -13.77 17.96 55.04
C ARG A 413 -14.52 18.33 56.31
N ALA A 414 -15.85 18.20 56.31
CA ALA A 414 -16.66 18.42 57.51
C ALA A 414 -16.28 17.46 58.65
N ASN A 415 -15.85 16.23 58.30
CA ASN A 415 -15.49 15.18 59.25
C ASN A 415 -13.98 15.07 59.53
N ASN A 416 -13.12 15.64 58.68
CA ASN A 416 -11.66 15.59 58.84
C ASN A 416 -11.03 16.91 58.38
N ARG A 417 -10.60 17.74 59.34
CA ARG A 417 -9.92 19.03 59.06
C ARG A 417 -8.53 18.86 58.42
N SER A 418 -7.90 17.70 58.59
CA SER A 418 -6.60 17.35 58.01
C SER A 418 -6.72 16.61 56.68
N LEU A 419 -7.90 16.68 56.03
CA LEU A 419 -8.14 16.03 54.75
C LEU A 419 -7.16 16.56 53.70
N ARG A 420 -6.54 15.62 52.98
CA ARG A 420 -5.67 15.89 51.84
C ARG A 420 -6.40 15.46 50.60
N VAL A 421 -6.71 16.41 49.73
CA VAL A 421 -7.40 16.17 48.46
C VAL A 421 -6.48 16.57 47.33
N GLU A 422 -6.43 15.77 46.27
CA GLU A 422 -5.71 16.12 45.05
C GLU A 422 -6.62 15.90 43.85
N ALA A 423 -6.47 16.74 42.82
CA ALA A 423 -7.21 16.61 41.58
C ALA A 423 -6.24 16.59 40.38
N ILE A 424 -6.29 15.50 39.60
CA ILE A 424 -5.58 15.32 38.34
C ILE A 424 -6.50 15.76 37.19
N LEU A 425 -5.98 16.62 36.33
CA LEU A 425 -6.69 17.22 35.21
C LEU A 425 -5.96 16.95 33.88
N PRO A 426 -6.63 17.00 32.72
CA PRO A 426 -5.98 16.79 31.43
C PRO A 426 -5.26 18.05 30.90
N ARG A 427 -5.66 19.26 31.33
CA ARG A 427 -5.20 20.53 30.75
C ARG A 427 -4.95 21.59 31.80
N ILE A 428 -3.90 22.38 31.56
CA ILE A 428 -3.49 23.49 32.42
C ILE A 428 -4.56 24.60 32.48
N SER A 429 -5.26 24.85 31.36
CA SER A 429 -6.30 25.88 31.28
C SER A 429 -7.49 25.64 32.23
N LEU A 430 -7.68 24.39 32.69
CA LEU A 430 -8.75 24.00 33.60
C LEU A 430 -8.34 24.04 35.09
N GLU A 431 -7.07 24.26 35.40
CA GLU A 431 -6.56 24.12 36.77
C GLU A 431 -7.27 25.07 37.76
N ARG A 432 -7.46 26.34 37.40
CA ARG A 432 -8.09 27.34 38.28
C ARG A 432 -9.56 27.03 38.56
N ASP A 433 -10.33 26.78 37.51
CA ASP A 433 -11.77 26.53 37.63
C ASP A 433 -12.05 25.23 38.40
N SER A 434 -11.29 24.17 38.10
CA SER A 434 -11.41 22.89 38.83
C SER A 434 -10.91 22.99 40.26
N ALA A 435 -9.81 23.71 40.51
CA ALA A 435 -9.32 23.95 41.87
C ALA A 435 -10.37 24.68 42.71
N ALA A 436 -10.94 25.77 42.20
CA ALA A 436 -11.99 26.52 42.88
C ALA A 436 -13.20 25.64 43.20
N LYS A 437 -13.64 24.81 42.25
CA LYS A 437 -14.77 23.89 42.44
C LYS A 437 -14.54 22.89 43.57
N TYR A 438 -13.36 22.30 43.66
CA TYR A 438 -13.04 21.29 44.69
C TYR A 438 -12.50 21.90 46.00
N GLY A 439 -12.43 23.23 46.11
CA GLY A 439 -11.84 23.91 47.26
C GLY A 439 -10.33 23.65 47.42
N LEU A 440 -9.61 23.57 46.30
CA LEU A 440 -8.18 23.31 46.20
C LEU A 440 -7.44 24.56 45.71
N THR A 441 -6.11 24.55 45.83
CA THR A 441 -5.26 25.55 45.17
C THR A 441 -4.85 25.06 43.79
N ALA A 442 -4.93 25.90 42.75
CA ALA A 442 -4.39 25.55 41.45
C ALA A 442 -2.85 25.58 41.49
N LYS A 443 -2.20 24.66 40.78
CA LYS A 443 -0.73 24.60 40.74
C LYS A 443 -0.09 25.93 40.36
N ASN A 444 -0.56 26.55 39.28
CA ASN A 444 0.07 27.77 38.75
C ASN A 444 -0.17 29.02 39.61
N ASP A 445 -0.98 28.92 40.66
CA ASP A 445 -1.19 30.02 41.61
C ASP A 445 -0.22 29.92 42.82
N LYS A 446 0.59 28.85 42.91
CA LYS A 446 1.67 28.76 43.89
C LYS A 446 2.97 29.30 43.30
N SER A 447 3.55 30.30 43.97
CA SER A 447 4.86 30.88 43.63
C SER A 447 6.01 29.88 43.77
N GLU A 448 5.89 28.92 44.70
CA GLU A 448 6.83 27.82 44.89
C GLU A 448 6.09 26.49 45.11
N TRP A 449 6.50 25.46 44.37
CA TRP A 449 5.99 24.10 44.54
C TRP A 449 6.90 23.31 45.49
N LYS A 450 6.47 23.11 46.73
CA LYS A 450 7.16 22.21 47.68
C LYS A 450 6.68 20.77 47.47
N GLU A 451 7.55 19.79 47.69
CA GLU A 451 7.28 18.38 47.36
C GLU A 451 6.07 17.77 48.12
N ASP A 452 5.74 18.32 49.30
CA ASP A 452 4.64 17.88 50.19
C ASP A 452 3.33 18.69 50.02
N VAL A 453 3.14 19.35 48.88
CA VAL A 453 1.93 20.11 48.61
C VAL A 453 0.71 19.19 48.52
N SER A 454 -0.21 19.30 49.51
CA SER A 454 -1.55 18.71 49.50
C SER A 454 -2.61 19.77 49.17
N ASN A 455 -3.86 19.34 48.93
CA ASN A 455 -4.99 20.23 48.63
C ASN A 455 -4.80 21.05 47.35
N VAL A 456 -4.40 20.35 46.29
CA VAL A 456 -3.94 20.96 45.03
C VAL A 456 -4.60 20.30 43.81
N ALA A 457 -4.86 21.11 42.78
CA ALA A 457 -5.25 20.63 41.45
C ALA A 457 -4.13 20.87 40.45
N TYR A 458 -3.81 19.87 39.63
CA TYR A 458 -2.72 19.93 38.67
C TYR A 458 -2.96 19.05 37.43
N CYS A 459 -2.34 19.40 36.32
CA CYS A 459 -2.32 18.56 35.13
C CYS A 459 -1.47 17.28 35.33
N ILE A 460 -1.85 16.16 34.70
CA ILE A 460 -1.16 14.86 34.81
C ILE A 460 0.37 14.92 34.60
N ASN A 461 0.83 15.84 33.76
CA ASN A 461 2.27 16.09 33.53
C ASN A 461 3.05 16.47 34.81
N SER A 462 2.36 16.83 35.89
CA SER A 462 2.93 17.29 37.15
C SER A 462 2.77 16.29 38.29
N VAL A 463 2.15 15.12 38.06
CA VAL A 463 1.87 14.13 39.12
C VAL A 463 3.13 13.68 39.86
N HIS A 464 4.25 13.52 39.16
CA HIS A 464 5.55 13.13 39.74
C HIS A 464 6.13 14.16 40.71
N ARG A 465 5.59 15.39 40.73
CA ARG A 465 6.00 16.46 41.66
C ARG A 465 5.12 16.54 42.90
N ALA A 466 3.96 15.88 42.90
CA ALA A 466 3.04 15.82 44.04
C ALA A 466 3.33 14.56 44.86
N LYS A 467 4.26 14.61 45.84
CA LYS A 467 4.67 13.40 46.58
C LYS A 467 3.70 13.02 47.71
N ALA A 468 2.84 13.94 48.14
CA ALA A 468 1.86 13.67 49.18
C ALA A 468 0.89 12.54 48.78
N THR A 469 0.51 11.72 49.77
CA THR A 469 -0.57 10.72 49.61
C THR A 469 -1.91 11.37 49.94
N PRO A 470 -2.82 11.51 48.96
CA PRO A 470 -4.14 12.08 49.22
C PRO A 470 -5.03 11.07 49.96
N HIS A 471 -5.97 11.60 50.75
CA HIS A 471 -7.10 10.82 51.26
C HIS A 471 -8.20 10.70 50.20
N ILE A 472 -8.34 11.71 49.33
CA ILE A 472 -9.23 11.68 48.16
C ILE A 472 -8.43 12.12 46.94
N LEU A 473 -8.30 11.24 45.95
CA LEU A 473 -7.72 11.55 44.64
C LEU A 473 -8.83 11.63 43.61
N ILE A 474 -9.02 12.81 43.01
CA ILE A 474 -9.95 13.02 41.91
C ILE A 474 -9.18 12.96 40.61
N VAL A 475 -9.69 12.21 39.63
CA VAL A 475 -9.20 12.24 38.25
C VAL A 475 -10.37 12.69 37.37
N ASP A 476 -10.36 13.97 37.00
CA ASP A 476 -11.40 14.58 36.17
C ASP A 476 -11.04 14.42 34.69
N GLU A 477 -12.03 14.15 33.84
CA GLU A 477 -11.85 13.73 32.43
C GLU A 477 -10.83 12.57 32.32
N VAL A 478 -11.05 11.49 33.10
CA VAL A 478 -10.07 10.39 33.26
C VAL A 478 -9.65 9.75 31.94
N VAL A 479 -10.54 9.66 30.95
CA VAL A 479 -10.20 9.07 29.64
C VAL A 479 -9.19 9.97 28.94
N GLN A 480 -9.41 11.29 28.96
CA GLN A 480 -8.48 12.25 28.36
C GLN A 480 -7.15 12.31 29.12
N VAL A 481 -7.17 12.23 30.46
CA VAL A 481 -5.96 12.15 31.30
C VAL A 481 -5.08 10.97 30.90
N LEU A 482 -5.68 9.78 30.73
CA LEU A 482 -4.95 8.58 30.32
C LEU A 482 -4.46 8.67 28.87
N ILE A 483 -5.27 9.18 27.94
CA ILE A 483 -4.83 9.40 26.55
C ILE A 483 -3.64 10.37 26.50
N ASP A 484 -3.71 11.50 27.19
CA ASP A 484 -2.63 12.50 27.23
C ASP A 484 -1.37 11.90 27.88
N LEU A 485 -1.51 11.12 28.96
CA LEU A 485 -0.41 10.38 29.57
C LEU A 485 0.34 9.52 28.56
N PHE A 486 -0.39 8.76 27.75
CA PHE A 486 0.22 7.80 26.84
C PHE A 486 0.71 8.41 25.52
N THR A 487 0.04 9.45 25.01
CA THR A 487 0.22 9.89 23.62
C THR A 487 0.81 11.29 23.48
N ALA A 488 0.79 12.13 24.52
CA ALA A 488 1.24 13.52 24.39
C ALA A 488 2.77 13.63 24.31
N ASP A 489 3.28 14.23 23.22
CA ASP A 489 4.71 14.46 22.99
C ASP A 489 5.38 15.29 24.11
N THR A 490 4.63 16.21 24.71
CA THR A 490 5.11 17.09 25.80
C THR A 490 5.58 16.31 27.04
N MET A 491 5.12 15.06 27.20
CA MET A 491 5.47 14.20 28.34
C MET A 491 6.51 13.14 27.99
N ALA A 492 7.01 13.08 26.75
CA ALA A 492 7.84 11.97 26.27
C ALA A 492 9.05 11.67 27.17
N LYS A 493 9.76 12.70 27.63
CA LYS A 493 10.96 12.56 28.47
C LYS A 493 10.68 12.20 29.94
N THR A 494 9.46 12.42 30.42
CA THR A 494 9.08 12.25 31.84
C THR A 494 7.96 11.22 32.03
N ARG A 495 7.52 10.56 30.94
CA ARG A 495 6.33 9.71 30.94
C ARG A 495 6.45 8.54 31.92
N SER A 496 7.59 7.89 31.93
CA SER A 496 7.93 6.80 32.86
C SER A 496 7.83 7.24 34.32
N GLN A 497 8.44 8.37 34.68
CA GLN A 497 8.35 8.95 36.03
C GLN A 497 6.91 9.28 36.42
N ILE A 498 6.13 9.82 35.47
CA ILE A 498 4.72 10.14 35.66
C ILE A 498 3.91 8.86 35.87
N ILE A 499 4.16 7.80 35.10
CA ILE A 499 3.51 6.49 35.26
C ILE A 499 3.86 5.87 36.62
N ALA A 500 5.14 5.89 37.01
CA ALA A 500 5.59 5.38 38.30
C ALA A 500 4.93 6.13 39.47
N ALA A 501 4.93 7.46 39.42
CA ALA A 501 4.30 8.30 40.44
C ALA A 501 2.78 8.12 40.48
N LEU A 502 2.10 8.00 39.33
CA LEU A 502 0.67 7.73 39.28
C LEU A 502 0.35 6.35 39.87
N ARG A 503 1.11 5.31 39.51
CA ARG A 503 0.96 3.96 40.06
C ARG A 503 1.11 3.97 41.57
N GLU A 504 2.20 4.55 42.06
CA GLU A 504 2.48 4.66 43.49
C GLU A 504 1.37 5.43 44.22
N LYS A 505 0.92 6.55 43.66
CA LYS A 505 -0.14 7.37 44.24
C LYS A 505 -1.46 6.62 44.33
N LEU A 506 -1.85 5.87 43.30
CA LEU A 506 -3.07 5.05 43.31
C LEU A 506 -3.00 3.95 44.37
N ILE A 507 -1.89 3.22 44.44
CA ILE A 507 -1.67 2.14 45.42
C ILE A 507 -1.67 2.70 46.85
N LYS A 508 -0.89 3.77 47.11
CA LYS A 508 -0.79 4.37 48.46
C LYS A 508 -2.10 4.98 48.92
N THR A 509 -2.88 5.59 48.02
CA THR A 509 -4.20 6.13 48.35
C THR A 509 -5.11 4.99 48.86
N MET A 510 -5.12 3.85 48.17
CA MET A 510 -5.89 2.67 48.61
C MET A 510 -5.37 2.07 49.93
N GLN A 511 -4.06 1.86 50.06
CA GLN A 511 -3.44 1.26 51.26
C GLN A 511 -3.65 2.08 52.54
N THR A 512 -3.80 3.40 52.40
CA THR A 512 -4.08 4.31 53.52
C THR A 512 -5.57 4.46 53.83
N GLY A 513 -6.43 3.68 53.16
CA GLY A 513 -7.89 3.75 53.31
C GLY A 513 -8.52 4.98 52.63
N GLY A 514 -7.79 5.62 51.71
CA GLY A 514 -8.27 6.72 50.89
C GLY A 514 -9.15 6.26 49.73
N GLN A 515 -9.69 7.23 48.99
CA GLN A 515 -10.66 7.02 47.92
C GLN A 515 -10.19 7.67 46.62
N VAL A 516 -10.30 6.94 45.50
CA VAL A 516 -10.08 7.43 44.15
C VAL A 516 -11.42 7.67 43.48
N ILE A 517 -11.64 8.87 42.94
CA ILE A 517 -12.86 9.27 42.24
C ILE A 517 -12.50 9.59 40.80
N VAL A 518 -13.08 8.86 39.84
CA VAL A 518 -12.84 9.08 38.40
C VAL A 518 -14.10 9.59 37.73
N LEU A 519 -13.97 10.65 36.93
CA LEU A 519 -15.09 11.35 36.29
C LEU A 519 -14.85 11.41 34.78
N ASP A 520 -15.80 10.95 33.97
CA ASP A 520 -15.76 11.16 32.50
C ASP A 520 -17.15 10.93 31.90
N ALA A 521 -17.39 11.44 30.69
CA ALA A 521 -18.56 11.07 29.91
C ALA A 521 -18.41 9.71 29.21
N HIS A 522 -17.17 9.25 29.01
CA HIS A 522 -16.86 8.09 28.19
C HIS A 522 -16.10 7.00 28.97
N ILE A 523 -16.27 6.93 30.30
CA ILE A 523 -15.71 5.82 31.10
C ILE A 523 -16.24 4.50 30.57
N ASN A 524 -15.35 3.54 30.32
CA ASN A 524 -15.69 2.22 29.83
C ASN A 524 -14.91 1.10 30.56
N THR A 525 -15.16 -0.15 30.16
CA THR A 525 -14.57 -1.33 30.78
C THR A 525 -13.03 -1.30 30.87
N PRO A 526 -12.27 -1.00 29.80
CA PRO A 526 -10.81 -0.88 29.89
C PRO A 526 -10.31 0.08 30.96
N VAL A 527 -10.98 1.24 31.12
CA VAL A 527 -10.59 2.25 32.10
C VAL A 527 -10.86 1.77 33.52
N ILE A 528 -12.04 1.21 33.79
CA ILE A 528 -12.36 0.67 35.14
C ILE A 528 -11.41 -0.48 35.50
N LYS A 529 -11.22 -1.44 34.58
CA LYS A 529 -10.30 -2.56 34.80
C LYS A 529 -8.86 -2.10 35.03
N PHE A 530 -8.41 -1.05 34.32
CA PHE A 530 -7.09 -0.46 34.57
C PHE A 530 -6.91 -0.02 36.02
N PHE A 531 -7.86 0.75 36.59
CA PHE A 531 -7.76 1.17 37.99
C PHE A 531 -7.80 -0.02 38.94
N MET A 532 -8.68 -1.00 38.69
CA MET A 532 -8.76 -2.20 39.52
C MET A 532 -7.48 -3.02 39.52
N GLU A 533 -6.87 -3.24 38.35
CA GLU A 533 -5.63 -4.01 38.25
C GLU A 533 -4.44 -3.25 38.90
N VAL A 534 -4.33 -1.93 38.70
CA VAL A 534 -3.27 -1.12 39.32
C VAL A 534 -3.41 -1.08 40.85
N MET A 535 -4.63 -0.97 41.34
CA MET A 535 -4.92 -0.84 42.78
C MET A 535 -5.15 -2.20 43.46
N GLY A 536 -5.19 -3.33 42.75
CA GLY A 536 -5.47 -4.65 43.31
C GLY A 536 -6.89 -4.80 43.88
N LEU A 537 -7.89 -4.21 43.21
CA LEU A 537 -9.28 -4.17 43.67
C LEU A 537 -10.12 -5.32 43.13
N GLU A 538 -11.11 -5.75 43.91
CA GLU A 538 -12.20 -6.61 43.47
C GLU A 538 -13.47 -5.78 43.20
N ARG A 539 -14.51 -6.40 42.61
CA ARG A 539 -15.78 -5.70 42.30
C ARG A 539 -16.41 -5.01 43.51
N LYS A 540 -16.28 -5.59 44.71
CA LYS A 540 -16.82 -5.05 45.97
C LYS A 540 -16.17 -3.71 46.39
N ASP A 541 -14.97 -3.42 45.86
CA ASP A 541 -14.21 -2.22 46.17
C ASP A 541 -14.45 -1.09 45.16
N VAL A 542 -15.40 -1.29 44.23
CA VAL A 542 -15.76 -0.35 43.16
C VAL A 542 -17.22 0.05 43.29
N PHE A 543 -17.49 1.35 43.15
CA PHE A 543 -18.84 1.91 43.04
C PHE A 543 -19.00 2.62 41.70
N LEU A 544 -20.04 2.27 40.96
CA LEU A 544 -20.36 2.81 39.65
C LEU A 544 -21.63 3.65 39.72
N ALA A 545 -21.51 4.94 39.40
CA ALA A 545 -22.64 5.82 39.21
C ALA A 545 -22.74 6.21 37.73
N ASN A 546 -23.93 6.14 37.14
CA ASN A 546 -24.17 6.54 35.77
C ASN A 546 -25.36 7.50 35.66
N ASN A 547 -25.13 8.67 35.07
CA ASN A 547 -26.22 9.54 34.66
C ASN A 547 -26.53 9.32 33.17
N THR A 548 -27.75 8.84 32.91
CA THR A 548 -28.27 8.48 31.59
C THR A 548 -28.99 9.64 30.89
N HIS A 549 -29.16 10.78 31.56
CA HIS A 549 -29.78 11.95 30.94
C HIS A 549 -28.88 12.48 29.80
N PRO A 550 -29.45 12.82 28.64
CA PRO A 550 -28.71 13.26 27.46
C PRO A 550 -28.04 14.64 27.60
N GLY A 551 -28.04 15.23 28.80
CA GLY A 551 -27.68 16.63 29.03
C GLY A 551 -28.58 17.61 28.29
N GLN A 552 -28.00 18.71 27.80
CA GLN A 552 -28.71 19.70 26.99
C GLN A 552 -28.97 19.13 25.59
N GLN A 553 -30.23 19.14 25.15
CA GLN A 553 -30.64 18.68 23.82
C GLN A 553 -30.13 19.61 22.71
N ARG A 554 -29.59 19.02 21.65
CA ARG A 554 -29.13 19.66 20.40
C ARG A 554 -29.54 18.79 19.23
N THR A 555 -29.79 19.41 18.08
CA THR A 555 -30.03 18.71 16.82
C THR A 555 -28.80 18.78 15.95
N PHE A 556 -28.31 17.63 15.50
CA PHE A 556 -27.16 17.53 14.60
C PHE A 556 -27.62 17.13 13.19
N HIS A 557 -27.43 18.02 12.23
CA HIS A 557 -27.62 17.74 10.80
C HIS A 557 -26.27 17.28 10.23
N ILE A 558 -26.14 15.99 9.91
CA ILE A 558 -24.85 15.37 9.58
C ILE A 558 -24.80 15.02 8.10
N SER A 559 -23.76 15.49 7.41
CA SER A 559 -23.43 15.08 6.04
C SER A 559 -22.05 14.45 5.95
N THR A 560 -21.87 13.54 4.99
CA THR A 560 -20.62 12.79 4.77
C THR A 560 -20.07 12.92 3.35
N ASN A 561 -20.81 13.51 2.41
CA ASN A 561 -20.37 13.67 1.02
C ASN A 561 -19.53 14.95 0.85
N GLU A 562 -18.42 14.87 0.11
CA GLU A 562 -17.57 16.03 -0.23
C GLU A 562 -18.33 17.13 -1.00
N ARG A 563 -19.37 16.77 -1.77
CA ARG A 563 -20.23 17.77 -2.44
C ARG A 563 -21.00 18.60 -1.42
N ASP A 564 -21.59 17.95 -0.44
CA ASP A 564 -22.35 18.60 0.63
C ASP A 564 -21.44 19.48 1.49
N ARG A 565 -20.17 19.07 1.71
CA ARG A 565 -19.16 19.90 2.38
C ARG A 565 -19.08 21.30 1.79
N ASN A 566 -18.95 21.40 0.46
CA ASN A 566 -18.82 22.68 -0.23
C ASN A 566 -20.11 23.50 -0.18
N LEU A 567 -21.27 22.83 -0.25
CA LEU A 567 -22.58 23.48 -0.08
C LEU A 567 -22.74 24.07 1.33
N LEU A 568 -22.43 23.30 2.39
CA LEU A 568 -22.44 23.80 3.77
C LEU A 568 -21.47 24.99 3.95
N ILE A 569 -20.28 24.90 3.35
CA ILE A 569 -19.30 25.98 3.35
C ILE A 569 -19.90 27.24 2.71
N ASN A 570 -20.47 27.13 1.52
CA ASN A 570 -21.05 28.28 0.82
C ASN A 570 -22.27 28.86 1.56
N GLN A 571 -23.15 28.02 2.09
CA GLN A 571 -24.26 28.45 2.92
C GLN A 571 -23.76 29.23 4.15
N PHE A 572 -22.72 28.75 4.83
CA PHE A 572 -22.12 29.48 5.96
C PHE A 572 -21.64 30.88 5.53
N ASP A 573 -20.97 31.02 4.38
CA ASP A 573 -20.53 32.34 3.89
C ASP A 573 -21.69 33.28 3.65
N GLU A 574 -22.71 32.82 2.91
CA GLU A 574 -23.87 33.63 2.55
C GLU A 574 -24.57 34.14 3.80
N GLU A 575 -24.65 33.30 4.84
CA GLU A 575 -25.30 33.66 6.09
C GLU A 575 -24.45 34.57 6.98
N VAL A 576 -23.11 34.44 6.94
CA VAL A 576 -22.22 35.44 7.55
C VAL A 576 -22.42 36.80 6.87
N ILE A 577 -22.44 36.83 5.54
CA ILE A 577 -22.64 38.05 4.73
C ILE A 577 -24.02 38.65 5.00
N ALA A 578 -25.05 37.82 5.12
CA ALA A 578 -26.42 38.24 5.43
C ALA A 578 -26.63 38.78 6.86
N GLY A 579 -25.59 38.86 7.69
CA GLY A 579 -25.71 39.49 9.01
C GLY A 579 -25.97 38.53 10.17
N LYS A 580 -26.00 37.21 9.96
CA LYS A 580 -26.31 36.23 11.01
C LYS A 580 -25.20 36.01 12.03
N ARG A 581 -25.57 35.57 13.23
CA ARG A 581 -24.62 35.25 14.31
C ARG A 581 -24.33 33.75 14.33
N LEU A 582 -23.11 33.35 13.96
CA LEU A 582 -22.80 31.95 13.63
C LEU A 582 -21.54 31.42 14.35
N LEU A 583 -21.52 30.11 14.59
CA LEU A 583 -20.32 29.40 15.04
C LEU A 583 -19.73 28.58 13.89
N PHE A 584 -18.40 28.59 13.73
CA PHE A 584 -17.67 27.74 12.79
C PHE A 584 -16.60 26.96 13.54
N MET A 585 -16.72 25.64 13.56
CA MET A 585 -15.82 24.75 14.26
C MET A 585 -15.15 23.78 13.29
N SER A 586 -13.87 23.54 13.47
CA SER A 586 -13.16 22.51 12.72
C SER A 586 -12.05 21.89 13.56
N ASP A 587 -11.65 20.68 13.19
CA ASP A 587 -10.45 20.03 13.72
C ASP A 587 -9.16 20.54 13.04
N SER A 588 -9.25 21.39 12.02
CA SER A 588 -8.08 21.89 11.29
C SER A 588 -7.87 23.40 11.44
N CYS A 589 -6.74 23.79 12.05
CA CYS A 589 -6.30 25.19 12.08
C CYS A 589 -6.21 25.78 10.66
N ARG A 590 -5.80 24.97 9.68
CA ARG A 590 -5.75 25.37 8.28
C ARG A 590 -7.14 25.67 7.72
N THR A 591 -8.11 24.78 7.89
CA THR A 591 -9.49 24.99 7.41
C THR A 591 -10.08 26.28 7.97
N VAL A 592 -9.92 26.53 9.27
CA VAL A 592 -10.45 27.74 9.93
C VAL A 592 -9.75 29.00 9.42
N THR A 593 -8.42 28.97 9.25
CA THR A 593 -7.64 30.15 8.81
C THR A 593 -7.84 30.47 7.33
N GLU A 594 -7.84 29.46 6.44
CA GLU A 594 -8.17 29.63 5.01
C GLU A 594 -9.60 30.17 4.86
N ARG A 595 -10.55 29.66 5.66
CA ARG A 595 -11.94 30.13 5.61
C ARG A 595 -12.10 31.56 6.09
N HIS A 596 -11.45 31.90 7.19
CA HIS A 596 -11.40 33.27 7.70
C HIS A 596 -10.86 34.24 6.64
N ALA A 597 -9.73 33.92 5.99
CA ALA A 597 -9.17 34.76 4.93
C ALA A 597 -10.17 34.99 3.78
N ARG A 598 -10.85 33.93 3.31
CA ARG A 598 -11.87 34.03 2.25
C ARG A 598 -13.06 34.92 2.64
N LEU A 599 -13.50 34.90 3.90
CA LEU A 599 -14.56 35.81 4.37
C LEU A 599 -14.12 37.28 4.33
N ILE A 600 -12.88 37.57 4.75
CA ILE A 600 -12.33 38.93 4.67
C ILE A 600 -12.22 39.40 3.21
N GLU A 601 -11.75 38.53 2.31
CA GLU A 601 -11.70 38.80 0.86
C GLU A 601 -13.07 39.09 0.25
N ARG A 602 -14.13 38.44 0.76
CA ARG A 602 -15.53 38.69 0.38
C ARG A 602 -16.15 39.93 1.05
N GLY A 603 -15.36 40.74 1.75
CA GLY A 603 -15.80 42.01 2.33
C GLY A 603 -16.34 41.93 3.76
N VAL A 604 -16.21 40.80 4.45
CA VAL A 604 -16.59 40.70 5.88
C VAL A 604 -15.56 41.44 6.75
N PRO A 605 -15.96 42.39 7.59
CA PRO A 605 -15.01 43.12 8.45
C PRO A 605 -14.31 42.20 9.47
N LYS A 606 -13.01 42.44 9.72
CA LYS A 606 -12.21 41.61 10.65
C LYS A 606 -12.75 41.61 12.08
N ASP A 607 -13.30 42.74 12.55
CA ASP A 607 -13.90 42.87 13.90
C ASP A 607 -15.24 42.14 14.04
N THR A 608 -15.79 41.60 12.95
CA THR A 608 -16.98 40.75 12.96
C THR A 608 -16.68 39.32 13.41
N ILE A 609 -15.42 38.88 13.31
CA ILE A 609 -15.02 37.49 13.50
C ILE A 609 -13.98 37.36 14.63
N LEU A 610 -14.27 36.52 15.63
CA LEU A 610 -13.27 36.07 16.60
C LEU A 610 -12.66 34.75 16.14
N LEU A 611 -11.38 34.79 15.79
CA LEU A 611 -10.62 33.62 15.35
C LEU A 611 -9.84 32.99 16.51
N ILE A 612 -10.18 31.77 16.90
CA ILE A 612 -9.55 31.01 18.01
C ILE A 612 -8.78 29.82 17.46
N THR A 613 -7.47 29.96 17.36
CA THR A 613 -6.54 28.94 16.84
C THR A 613 -5.26 28.92 17.66
N SER A 614 -4.37 27.94 17.40
CA SER A 614 -3.06 27.89 18.07
C SER A 614 -2.20 29.12 17.78
N LYS A 615 -2.49 29.85 16.68
CA LYS A 615 -1.79 31.09 16.30
C LYS A 615 -2.39 32.34 16.94
N THR A 616 -3.62 32.28 17.44
CA THR A 616 -4.34 33.44 18.02
C THR A 616 -4.64 33.27 19.50
N ALA A 617 -4.33 32.11 20.10
CA ALA A 617 -4.56 31.80 21.51
C ALA A 617 -3.97 32.83 22.48
N ASP A 618 -2.83 33.44 22.12
CA ASP A 618 -2.14 34.43 22.94
C ASP A 618 -2.58 35.87 22.74
N THR A 619 -3.51 36.14 21.83
CA THR A 619 -4.03 37.49 21.60
C THR A 619 -4.87 37.98 22.76
N ASP A 620 -4.85 39.30 23.02
CA ASP A 620 -5.61 39.90 24.12
C ASP A 620 -7.12 39.66 23.98
N ALA A 621 -7.64 39.67 22.75
CA ALA A 621 -9.04 39.35 22.47
C ALA A 621 -9.41 37.93 22.91
N VAL A 622 -8.61 36.92 22.56
CA VAL A 622 -8.87 35.53 22.94
C VAL A 622 -8.67 35.32 24.45
N LYS A 623 -7.65 35.94 25.05
CA LYS A 623 -7.43 35.89 26.51
C LYS A 623 -8.60 36.54 27.27
N ALA A 624 -9.10 37.68 26.81
CA ALA A 624 -10.24 38.36 27.41
C ALA A 624 -11.53 37.53 27.25
N PHE A 625 -11.77 36.97 26.07
CA PHE A 625 -12.89 36.05 25.82
C PHE A 625 -12.84 34.80 26.71
N ASN A 626 -11.67 34.18 26.86
CA ASN A 626 -11.51 32.99 27.69
C ASN A 626 -11.73 33.28 29.19
N ARG A 627 -11.35 34.49 29.65
CA ARG A 627 -11.53 34.91 31.05
C ARG A 627 -12.99 35.22 31.39
N ASP A 628 -13.67 35.99 30.53
CA ASP A 628 -15.09 36.34 30.70
C ASP A 628 -15.75 36.54 29.34
N ASN A 629 -16.22 35.44 28.75
CA ASN A 629 -16.89 35.49 27.44
C ASN A 629 -18.18 36.32 27.46
N LYS A 630 -18.87 36.41 28.61
CA LYS A 630 -20.15 37.09 28.71
C LYS A 630 -19.96 38.60 28.62
N SER A 631 -19.03 39.15 29.39
CA SER A 631 -18.72 40.59 29.30
C SER A 631 -18.01 40.91 27.98
N PHE A 632 -17.13 40.03 27.50
CA PHE A 632 -16.46 40.24 26.22
C PHE A 632 -17.44 40.34 25.05
N LEU A 633 -18.39 39.42 24.91
CA LEU A 633 -19.36 39.44 23.81
C LEU A 633 -20.29 40.66 23.87
N ARG A 634 -20.70 41.09 25.08
CA ARG A 634 -21.52 42.30 25.26
C ARG A 634 -20.78 43.58 24.87
N ASN A 635 -19.49 43.66 25.18
CA ASN A 635 -18.66 44.83 24.86
C ASN A 635 -18.21 44.86 23.39
N ASN A 636 -18.40 43.76 22.65
CA ASN A 636 -18.04 43.65 21.24
C ASN A 636 -19.28 43.28 20.40
N PRO A 637 -20.30 44.16 20.30
CA PRO A 637 -21.57 43.82 19.64
C PRO A 637 -21.42 43.53 18.14
N LYS A 638 -20.38 44.09 17.50
CA LYS A 638 -20.03 43.82 16.09
C LYS A 638 -19.56 42.39 15.86
N LEU A 639 -19.08 41.70 16.89
CA LEU A 639 -18.64 40.31 16.78
C LEU A 639 -19.87 39.42 16.65
N ARG A 640 -20.03 38.85 15.45
CA ARG A 640 -21.15 37.97 15.08
C ARG A 640 -20.70 36.53 14.85
N VAL A 641 -19.43 36.30 14.57
CA VAL A 641 -18.92 34.97 14.20
C VAL A 641 -17.78 34.56 15.13
N ILE A 642 -17.83 33.34 15.64
CA ILE A 642 -16.68 32.71 16.30
C ILE A 642 -16.22 31.55 15.42
N MET A 643 -14.95 31.58 15.03
CA MET A 643 -14.31 30.54 14.24
C MET A 643 -13.22 29.87 15.07
N ALA A 644 -13.31 28.56 15.33
CA ALA A 644 -12.35 27.89 16.20
C ALA A 644 -11.82 26.54 15.67
N SER A 645 -10.54 26.31 15.95
CA SER A 645 -9.83 25.05 15.68
C SER A 645 -9.76 24.18 16.94
N PRO A 646 -8.92 23.12 17.01
CA PRO A 646 -8.67 22.36 18.25
C PRO A 646 -8.33 23.19 19.50
N SER A 647 -7.95 24.46 19.34
CA SER A 647 -7.69 25.37 20.45
C SER A 647 -8.91 25.69 21.31
N LEU A 648 -10.13 25.48 20.81
CA LEU A 648 -11.38 25.58 21.61
C LEU A 648 -11.92 24.20 22.01
N GLN A 649 -11.06 23.19 22.14
CA GLN A 649 -11.46 21.87 22.62
C GLN A 649 -11.70 21.84 24.13
N SER A 650 -10.90 22.57 24.92
CA SER A 650 -10.93 22.54 26.39
C SER A 650 -10.84 23.93 27.01
N GLY A 651 -11.34 24.07 28.25
CA GLY A 651 -11.08 25.26 29.07
C GLY A 651 -12.05 26.43 28.97
N VAL A 652 -13.03 26.43 28.07
CA VAL A 652 -13.93 27.59 27.90
C VAL A 652 -15.38 27.13 27.70
N SER A 653 -16.30 27.62 28.54
CA SER A 653 -17.75 27.38 28.38
C SER A 653 -18.44 28.64 27.90
N ILE A 654 -18.97 28.63 26.67
CA ILE A 654 -19.73 29.74 26.12
C ILE A 654 -21.17 29.61 26.61
N THR A 655 -21.50 30.37 27.64
CA THR A 655 -22.83 30.34 28.30
C THR A 655 -23.77 31.42 27.78
N THR A 656 -23.25 32.37 26.99
CA THR A 656 -23.98 33.52 26.48
C THR A 656 -23.60 33.82 25.04
N GLY A 657 -24.49 34.52 24.33
CA GLY A 657 -24.35 34.84 22.91
C GLY A 657 -25.48 34.22 22.10
N ASP A 658 -26.27 35.06 21.43
CA ASP A 658 -27.40 34.65 20.60
C ASP A 658 -26.87 34.19 19.23
N PHE A 659 -26.20 33.04 19.20
CA PHE A 659 -25.77 32.41 17.97
C PHE A 659 -26.92 31.56 17.42
N GLU A 660 -27.26 31.78 16.17
CA GLU A 660 -28.43 31.17 15.53
C GLU A 660 -28.17 29.70 15.19
N LYS A 661 -26.93 29.37 14.81
CA LYS A 661 -26.52 28.01 14.46
C LYS A 661 -25.00 27.80 14.45
N GLY A 662 -24.61 26.52 14.50
CA GLY A 662 -23.23 26.09 14.38
C GLY A 662 -22.95 25.32 13.11
N TYR A 663 -21.76 25.53 12.54
CA TYR A 663 -21.22 24.75 11.44
C TYR A 663 -19.97 24.00 11.91
N GLY A 664 -19.88 22.71 11.60
CA GLY A 664 -18.76 21.84 11.93
C GLY A 664 -18.13 21.21 10.70
N PHE A 665 -16.81 21.22 10.61
CA PHE A 665 -16.07 20.57 9.52
C PHE A 665 -14.94 19.71 10.08
N TYR A 666 -15.14 18.40 10.07
CA TYR A 666 -14.25 17.44 10.73
C TYR A 666 -13.69 16.42 9.73
N SER A 667 -12.38 16.51 9.47
CA SER A 667 -11.69 15.52 8.61
C SER A 667 -11.16 14.31 9.39
N GLY A 668 -11.19 14.38 10.73
CA GLY A 668 -10.68 13.35 11.63
C GLY A 668 -9.16 13.29 11.73
N GLU A 669 -8.46 14.30 11.20
CA GLU A 669 -7.00 14.40 11.28
C GLU A 669 -6.52 14.58 12.73
N SER A 670 -7.28 15.33 13.55
CA SER A 670 -6.94 15.53 14.97
C SER A 670 -8.08 15.21 15.92
N PHE A 671 -9.33 15.14 15.46
CA PHE A 671 -10.48 14.87 16.33
C PHE A 671 -11.02 13.46 16.17
N ASN A 672 -11.41 12.85 17.29
CA ASN A 672 -12.28 11.67 17.32
C ASN A 672 -13.73 12.12 17.59
N PRO A 673 -14.74 11.23 17.50
CA PRO A 673 -16.14 11.55 17.76
C PRO A 673 -16.39 12.22 19.11
N ARG A 674 -15.70 11.76 20.17
CA ARG A 674 -15.82 12.32 21.53
C ARG A 674 -15.34 13.76 21.57
N THR A 675 -14.25 14.07 20.86
CA THR A 675 -13.71 15.42 20.74
C THR A 675 -14.65 16.36 19.98
N ILE A 676 -15.31 15.87 18.92
CA ILE A 676 -16.35 16.62 18.20
C ILE A 676 -17.50 16.97 19.15
N GLN A 677 -18.00 15.99 19.90
CA GLN A 677 -19.06 16.22 20.89
C GLN A 677 -18.62 17.22 21.98
N GLN A 678 -17.39 17.12 22.47
CA GLN A 678 -16.86 18.05 23.47
C GLN A 678 -16.75 19.49 22.94
N GLN A 679 -16.25 19.68 21.71
CA GLN A 679 -16.09 21.01 21.11
C GLN A 679 -17.46 21.67 20.87
N THR A 680 -18.42 20.92 20.31
CA THR A 680 -19.78 21.41 20.07
C THR A 680 -20.54 21.69 21.38
N ALA A 681 -20.30 20.89 22.43
CA ALA A 681 -20.88 21.10 23.76
C ALA A 681 -20.28 22.28 24.55
N ARG A 682 -19.24 22.96 24.04
CA ARG A 682 -18.71 24.19 24.67
C ARG A 682 -19.69 25.34 24.57
N TYR A 683 -20.52 25.38 23.52
CA TYR A 683 -21.69 26.23 23.47
C TYR A 683 -22.82 25.58 24.29
N ARG A 684 -23.16 26.21 25.41
CA ARG A 684 -24.09 25.65 26.40
C ARG A 684 -25.57 25.78 26.02
N PRO A 685 -26.03 26.87 25.37
CA PRO A 685 -27.42 26.94 24.88
C PRO A 685 -27.75 25.86 23.85
N ALA A 686 -29.05 25.56 23.70
CA ALA A 686 -29.53 24.68 22.64
C ALA A 686 -29.27 25.34 21.27
N MET A 687 -28.82 24.55 20.29
CA MET A 687 -28.48 25.04 18.96
C MET A 687 -28.49 23.90 17.96
N ASP A 688 -28.86 24.21 16.73
CA ASP A 688 -28.73 23.30 15.60
C ASP A 688 -27.29 23.34 15.05
N TRP A 689 -26.73 22.17 14.83
CA TRP A 689 -25.38 21.98 14.30
C TRP A 689 -25.44 21.36 12.91
N HIS A 690 -24.94 22.06 11.90
CA HIS A 690 -24.72 21.55 10.55
C HIS A 690 -23.29 21.06 10.42
N ILE A 691 -23.10 19.75 10.42
CA ILE A 691 -21.78 19.13 10.48
C ILE A 691 -21.51 18.36 9.19
N TRP A 692 -20.42 18.72 8.51
CA TRP A 692 -19.76 17.80 7.61
C TRP A 692 -18.67 17.04 8.37
N THR A 693 -18.68 15.72 8.24
CA THR A 693 -17.66 14.84 8.81
C THR A 693 -17.22 13.82 7.77
N GLU A 694 -15.91 13.57 7.70
CA GLU A 694 -15.36 12.54 6.82
C GLU A 694 -15.99 11.17 7.18
N PRO A 695 -16.48 10.40 6.20
CA PRO A 695 -17.00 9.06 6.46
C PRO A 695 -15.91 8.13 6.99
N PHE A 696 -14.69 8.22 6.44
CA PHE A 696 -13.56 7.37 6.80
C PHE A 696 -12.21 8.09 6.75
N VAL A 697 -11.41 7.90 7.80
CA VAL A 697 -10.05 8.46 7.87
C VAL A 697 -9.02 7.36 7.61
N VAL A 698 -8.28 7.47 6.50
CA VAL A 698 -7.16 6.56 6.21
C VAL A 698 -5.84 7.28 6.46
N SER A 699 -5.21 6.94 7.57
CA SER A 699 -3.89 7.45 7.94
C SER A 699 -2.96 6.29 8.30
N ARG A 700 -1.70 6.38 7.89
CA ARG A 700 -0.66 5.45 8.37
C ARG A 700 -0.43 5.55 9.88
N ARG A 701 -0.93 6.61 10.53
CA ARG A 701 -0.83 6.80 11.99
C ARG A 701 -1.81 5.92 12.78
N TYR A 702 -2.91 5.46 12.17
CA TYR A 702 -4.01 4.78 12.87
C TYR A 702 -4.15 3.31 12.44
N GLN A 703 -3.03 2.59 12.29
CA GLN A 703 -3.02 1.25 11.69
C GLN A 703 -3.54 0.14 12.60
N TYR A 704 -3.55 0.35 13.92
CA TYR A 704 -3.88 -0.69 14.88
C TYR A 704 -5.21 -0.38 15.59
N THR A 705 -6.20 -1.22 15.33
CA THR A 705 -7.51 -1.22 16.00
C THR A 705 -7.68 -2.46 16.89
N GLU A 706 -6.61 -3.24 17.07
CA GLU A 706 -6.52 -4.40 17.95
C GLU A 706 -5.40 -4.24 18.93
N SER A 707 -5.73 -4.32 20.22
CA SER A 707 -4.74 -4.24 21.29
C SER A 707 -3.71 -5.35 21.19
N ASP A 708 -4.10 -6.60 20.92
CA ASP A 708 -3.15 -7.72 20.79
C ASP A 708 -2.13 -7.53 19.65
N LEU A 709 -2.58 -7.03 18.49
CA LEU A 709 -1.68 -6.76 17.36
C LEU A 709 -0.76 -5.58 17.63
N LEU A 710 -1.29 -4.51 18.25
CA LEU A 710 -0.50 -3.36 18.67
C LEU A 710 0.56 -3.77 19.68
N LEU A 711 0.18 -4.55 20.70
CA LEU A 711 1.10 -5.09 21.70
C LEU A 711 2.13 -6.00 21.05
N ARG A 712 1.73 -6.90 20.15
CA ARG A 712 2.66 -7.79 19.44
C ARG A 712 3.72 -6.99 18.67
N ASP A 713 3.32 -5.98 17.91
CA ASP A 713 4.25 -5.10 17.17
C ASP A 713 5.14 -4.28 18.12
N MET A 714 4.56 -3.72 19.19
CA MET A 714 5.28 -2.95 20.19
C MET A 714 6.33 -3.80 20.92
N PHE A 715 6.01 -5.05 21.27
CA PHE A 715 6.94 -5.98 21.92
C PHE A 715 7.98 -6.56 20.97
N HIS A 716 7.66 -6.73 19.68
CA HIS A 716 8.66 -7.06 18.65
C HIS A 716 9.70 -5.95 18.51
N LYS A 717 9.30 -4.69 18.71
CA LYS A 717 10.19 -3.54 18.68
C LYS A 717 10.90 -3.26 20.01
N ALA A 718 10.62 -4.02 21.08
CA ALA A 718 11.16 -4.00 22.46
C ALA A 718 11.37 -2.62 23.14
N ASP A 719 12.07 -1.69 22.49
CA ASP A 719 12.43 -0.35 22.95
C ASP A 719 11.23 0.50 23.37
N ALA A 720 10.13 0.47 22.60
CA ALA A 720 8.94 1.28 22.91
C ALA A 720 8.27 0.87 24.22
N ALA A 721 8.20 -0.44 24.51
CA ALA A 721 7.64 -0.96 25.76
C ALA A 721 8.56 -0.71 26.96
N LEU A 722 9.88 -0.84 26.75
CA LEU A 722 10.89 -0.58 27.78
C LEU A 722 11.03 0.92 28.12
N GLU A 723 10.84 1.80 27.14
CA GLU A 723 10.85 3.26 27.31
C GLU A 723 9.64 3.77 28.08
N LEU A 724 8.44 3.19 27.86
CA LEU A 724 7.24 3.58 28.60
C LEU A 724 7.35 3.31 30.11
N LEU A 725 8.13 2.30 30.52
CA LEU A 725 8.19 1.80 31.90
C LEU A 725 9.59 1.85 32.54
N GLU A 726 10.55 2.56 31.94
CA GLU A 726 11.91 2.72 32.50
C GLU A 726 12.68 1.40 32.76
N LEU A 727 12.28 0.30 32.10
CA LEU A 727 12.86 -1.02 32.36
C LEU A 727 14.20 -1.26 31.66
N LYS A 728 14.73 -0.27 30.95
CA LYS A 728 16.06 -0.35 30.31
C LYS A 728 17.16 -0.70 31.33
N GLU A 729 17.10 -0.12 32.53
CA GLU A 729 18.05 -0.46 33.61
C GLU A 729 17.83 -1.86 34.20
N ALA A 730 16.59 -2.35 34.26
CA ALA A 730 16.29 -3.68 34.77
C ALA A 730 16.75 -4.80 33.84
N VAL A 731 16.72 -4.56 32.52
CA VAL A 731 17.33 -5.42 31.50
C VAL A 731 18.86 -5.39 31.62
N ALA A 732 19.44 -4.20 31.85
CA ALA A 732 20.88 -4.04 32.06
C ALA A 732 21.41 -4.76 33.32
N ARG A 733 20.57 -4.94 34.35
CA ARG A 733 20.90 -5.70 35.58
C ARG A 733 20.71 -7.23 35.45
N GLY A 734 20.64 -7.77 34.23
CA GLY A 734 20.77 -9.22 33.98
C GLY A 734 19.48 -10.05 34.07
N ARG A 735 18.30 -9.44 34.16
CA ARG A 735 17.04 -10.21 33.98
C ARG A 735 16.87 -10.58 32.50
N LYS A 736 16.60 -11.86 32.21
CA LYS A 736 16.35 -12.34 30.84
C LYS A 736 15.23 -11.51 30.18
N ALA A 737 15.54 -10.83 29.08
CA ALA A 737 14.62 -9.94 28.36
C ALA A 737 13.25 -10.59 28.04
N ILE A 738 13.23 -11.91 27.80
CA ILE A 738 12.02 -12.69 27.54
C ILE A 738 11.05 -12.69 28.74
N ALA A 739 11.56 -12.79 29.97
CA ALA A 739 10.72 -12.76 31.18
C ALA A 739 10.14 -11.35 31.41
N ILE A 740 10.95 -10.31 31.20
CA ILE A 740 10.50 -8.92 31.28
C ILE A 740 9.41 -8.63 30.24
N ILE A 741 9.57 -9.10 29.00
CA ILE A 741 8.56 -8.92 27.93
C ILE A 741 7.25 -9.64 28.27
N ALA A 742 7.31 -10.83 28.89
CA ALA A 742 6.12 -11.55 29.34
C ALA A 742 5.40 -10.82 30.50
N ASP A 743 6.14 -10.29 31.46
CA ASP A 743 5.58 -9.48 32.57
C ASP A 743 4.97 -8.17 32.06
N LEU A 744 5.65 -7.52 31.10
CA LEU A 744 5.19 -6.27 30.48
C LEU A 744 3.89 -6.40 29.69
N ARG A 745 3.68 -7.54 29.02
CA ARG A 745 2.40 -7.83 28.34
C ARG A 745 1.22 -7.80 29.29
N ASN A 746 1.48 -8.13 30.55
CA ASN A 746 0.46 -8.18 31.58
C ASN A 746 0.32 -6.88 32.38
N ASP A 747 1.20 -5.89 32.17
CA ASP A 747 1.17 -4.64 32.90
C ASP A 747 -0.12 -3.83 32.60
N PRO A 748 -0.85 -3.37 33.64
CA PRO A 748 -2.12 -2.67 33.44
C PRO A 748 -2.02 -1.39 32.61
N PHE A 749 -0.90 -0.64 32.71
CA PHE A 749 -0.72 0.59 31.93
C PHE A 749 -0.54 0.28 30.44
N ILE A 750 0.20 -0.79 30.13
CA ILE A 750 0.43 -1.23 28.76
C ILE A 750 -0.85 -1.75 28.11
N LYS A 751 -1.63 -2.54 28.85
CA LYS A 751 -2.96 -2.99 28.41
C LYS A 751 -3.91 -1.82 28.17
N CYS A 752 -4.01 -0.91 29.13
CA CYS A 752 -4.87 0.27 29.03
C CYS A 752 -4.48 1.17 27.85
N TYR A 753 -3.18 1.42 27.67
CA TYR A 753 -2.64 2.12 26.51
C TYR A 753 -3.10 1.48 25.20
N ALA A 754 -2.89 0.18 25.05
CA ALA A 754 -3.24 -0.52 23.83
C ALA A 754 -4.74 -0.50 23.54
N GLU A 755 -5.59 -0.64 24.57
CA GLU A 755 -7.04 -0.53 24.43
C GLU A 755 -7.48 0.89 24.02
N LEU A 756 -7.00 1.93 24.70
CA LEU A 756 -7.41 3.31 24.42
C LEU A 756 -6.94 3.79 23.06
N VAL A 757 -5.71 3.46 22.65
CA VAL A 757 -5.18 3.81 21.32
C VAL A 757 -5.92 3.07 20.22
N CYS A 758 -6.18 1.77 20.39
CA CYS A 758 -6.93 1.01 19.39
C CYS A 758 -8.38 1.47 19.27
N GLN A 759 -9.01 1.85 20.40
CA GLN A 759 -10.33 2.46 20.39
C GLN A 759 -10.32 3.81 19.68
N ASP A 760 -9.37 4.69 19.99
CA ASP A 760 -9.22 6.00 19.33
C ASP A 760 -8.99 5.86 17.82
N ASN A 761 -8.11 4.93 17.42
CA ASN A 761 -7.86 4.61 16.01
C ASN A 761 -9.13 4.11 15.32
N PHE A 762 -9.89 3.20 15.96
CA PHE A 762 -11.14 2.69 15.42
C PHE A 762 -12.18 3.80 15.23
N GLU A 763 -12.36 4.63 16.26
CA GLU A 763 -13.30 5.74 16.25
C GLU A 763 -12.95 6.80 15.19
N ARG A 764 -11.66 7.08 14.99
CA ARG A 764 -11.19 8.00 13.93
C ARG A 764 -11.36 7.39 12.54
N MET A 765 -11.02 6.12 12.38
CA MET A 765 -11.17 5.44 11.09
C MET A 765 -12.62 5.44 10.62
N ASN A 766 -13.59 5.35 11.54
CA ASN A 766 -15.02 5.30 11.28
C ASN A 766 -15.75 6.55 11.78
N LEU A 767 -15.14 7.73 11.61
CA LEU A 767 -15.54 8.98 12.28
C LEU A 767 -17.03 9.30 12.21
N ALA A 768 -17.62 9.28 11.00
CA ALA A 768 -19.02 9.64 10.81
C ALA A 768 -19.99 8.67 11.50
N SER A 769 -19.82 7.36 11.30
CA SER A 769 -20.69 6.35 11.90
C SER A 769 -20.55 6.31 13.42
N GLU A 770 -19.33 6.47 13.93
CA GLU A 770 -19.06 6.48 15.37
C GLU A 770 -19.54 7.77 16.04
N PHE A 771 -19.54 8.90 15.34
CA PHE A 771 -20.16 10.11 15.82
C PHE A 771 -21.68 10.00 15.88
N LYS A 772 -22.34 9.45 14.85
CA LYS A 772 -23.79 9.16 14.88
C LYS A 772 -24.15 8.21 16.04
N SER A 773 -23.43 7.09 16.16
CA SER A 773 -23.59 6.14 17.27
C SER A 773 -23.36 6.77 18.65
N LEU A 774 -22.41 7.71 18.76
CA LEU A 774 -22.19 8.46 19.99
C LEU A 774 -23.38 9.37 20.32
N LEU A 775 -23.95 10.06 19.33
CA LEU A 775 -25.13 10.90 19.52
C LEU A 775 -26.34 10.08 19.96
N GLU A 776 -26.58 8.93 19.34
CA GLU A 776 -27.66 8.00 19.74
C GLU A 776 -27.48 7.51 21.18
N ARG A 777 -26.28 7.04 21.53
CA ARG A 777 -25.97 6.58 22.90
C ARG A 777 -26.06 7.67 23.95
N THR A 778 -25.83 8.93 23.55
CA THR A 778 -25.96 10.09 24.43
C THR A 778 -27.33 10.76 24.33
N GLY A 779 -28.30 10.15 23.63
CA GLY A 779 -29.68 10.62 23.49
C GLY A 779 -29.80 12.00 22.84
N GLN A 780 -28.86 12.37 21.96
CA GLN A 780 -28.89 13.58 21.16
C GLN A 780 -29.62 13.31 19.84
N ALA A 781 -30.42 14.29 19.38
CA ALA A 781 -31.10 14.18 18.10
C ALA A 781 -30.11 14.40 16.94
N TRP A 782 -30.18 13.56 15.93
CA TRP A 782 -29.44 13.78 14.68
C TRP A 782 -30.28 13.38 13.48
N VAL A 783 -30.00 14.02 12.35
CA VAL A 783 -30.67 13.77 11.07
C VAL A 783 -29.61 13.69 9.99
N GLU A 784 -29.70 12.68 9.13
CA GLU A 784 -28.89 12.64 7.91
C GLU A 784 -29.26 13.84 7.04
N GLN A 785 -28.28 14.70 6.77
CA GLN A 785 -28.42 15.84 5.89
C GLN A 785 -27.77 15.50 4.56
N THR A 786 -28.52 14.78 3.73
CA THR A 786 -28.19 14.61 2.32
C THR A 786 -28.85 15.75 1.55
N TRP A 787 -28.04 16.73 1.15
CA TRP A 787 -28.52 17.82 0.29
C TRP A 787 -29.02 17.29 -1.07
N PHE A 788 -28.63 16.06 -1.43
CA PHE A 788 -29.07 15.35 -2.62
C PHE A 788 -30.36 14.53 -2.46
N GLU A 789 -30.69 13.96 -1.29
CA GLU A 789 -31.82 12.98 -1.23
C GLU A 789 -33.17 13.58 -0.85
N LYS A 790 -33.22 14.78 -0.25
CA LYS A 790 -34.49 15.48 -0.03
C LYS A 790 -34.97 16.31 -1.23
N GLY A 791 -34.34 16.18 -2.40
CA GLY A 791 -34.88 16.84 -3.60
C GLY A 791 -34.29 16.53 -4.97
N PHE A 792 -33.06 16.03 -5.15
CA PHE A 792 -32.48 16.08 -6.50
C PHE A 792 -31.42 15.01 -6.76
N LYS A 793 -31.73 14.04 -7.62
CA LYS A 793 -30.76 13.02 -8.09
C LYS A 793 -29.85 13.63 -9.15
N ALA A 794 -28.53 13.59 -8.91
CA ALA A 794 -27.49 14.24 -9.73
C ALA A 794 -27.41 13.86 -11.22
N ASN A 795 -28.23 12.92 -11.70
CA ASN A 795 -28.25 12.44 -13.08
C ASN A 795 -29.69 12.19 -13.51
N LEU A 796 -30.49 13.26 -13.61
CA LEU A 796 -31.80 13.16 -14.26
C LEU A 796 -31.59 13.01 -15.78
N SER A 797 -32.29 12.05 -16.38
CA SER A 797 -32.30 11.90 -17.84
C SER A 797 -32.94 13.14 -18.47
N LYS A 798 -32.61 13.45 -19.74
CA LYS A 798 -33.26 14.57 -20.48
C LYS A 798 -34.79 14.50 -20.43
N LYS A 799 -35.33 13.28 -20.39
CA LYS A 799 -36.75 13.01 -20.25
C LYS A 799 -37.29 13.42 -18.88
N ALA A 800 -36.57 13.06 -17.81
CA ALA A 800 -36.94 13.45 -16.45
C ALA A 800 -36.84 14.97 -16.22
N ILE A 801 -35.90 15.67 -16.86
CA ILE A 801 -35.81 17.14 -16.81
C ILE A 801 -37.01 17.78 -17.52
N ALA A 802 -37.40 17.23 -18.68
CA ALA A 802 -38.55 17.73 -19.44
C ALA A 802 -39.90 17.51 -18.74
N GLU A 803 -39.98 16.56 -17.80
CA GLU A 803 -41.17 16.25 -17.01
C GLU A 803 -41.30 17.09 -15.72
N MET A 804 -40.31 17.93 -15.40
CA MET A 804 -40.30 18.81 -14.22
C MET A 804 -41.10 20.09 -14.44
N SER A 805 -41.56 20.71 -13.35
CA SER A 805 -42.13 22.05 -13.41
C SER A 805 -41.07 23.10 -13.82
N VAL A 806 -41.54 24.24 -14.31
CA VAL A 806 -40.67 25.34 -14.74
C VAL A 806 -39.85 25.88 -13.58
N GLU A 807 -40.42 25.99 -12.37
CA GLU A 807 -39.69 26.41 -11.18
C GLU A 807 -38.57 25.44 -10.80
N GLU A 808 -38.79 24.14 -10.96
CA GLU A 808 -37.80 23.09 -10.67
C GLU A 808 -36.66 23.06 -11.71
N GLN A 809 -36.97 23.34 -12.98
CA GLN A 809 -35.97 23.46 -14.05
C GLN A 809 -35.04 24.66 -13.81
N ILE A 810 -35.61 25.81 -13.45
CA ILE A 810 -34.84 27.03 -13.14
C ILE A 810 -33.93 26.81 -11.93
N ALA A 811 -34.43 26.15 -10.87
CA ALA A 811 -33.62 25.81 -9.70
C ALA A 811 -32.47 24.85 -10.04
N TYR A 812 -32.72 23.86 -10.91
CA TYR A 812 -31.68 22.94 -11.41
C TYR A 812 -30.58 23.67 -12.20
N GLU A 813 -30.95 24.58 -13.11
CA GLU A 813 -30.00 25.33 -13.92
C GLU A 813 -29.12 26.27 -13.07
N GLN A 814 -29.72 27.01 -12.15
CA GLN A 814 -28.99 27.90 -11.23
C GLN A 814 -28.01 27.10 -10.35
N GLN A 815 -28.40 25.92 -9.88
CA GLN A 815 -27.55 25.09 -9.02
C GLN A 815 -26.44 24.37 -9.80
N MET A 816 -26.69 23.95 -11.04
CA MET A 816 -25.67 23.42 -11.94
C MET A 816 -24.65 24.49 -12.34
N GLN A 817 -25.05 25.76 -12.40
CA GLN A 817 -24.16 26.89 -12.62
C GLN A 817 -23.20 27.08 -11.43
N LEU A 818 -23.70 27.00 -10.20
CA LEU A 818 -22.86 27.06 -8.98
C LEU A 818 -21.87 25.89 -8.87
N VAL A 819 -22.24 24.69 -9.30
CA VAL A 819 -21.33 23.53 -9.35
C VAL A 819 -20.20 23.76 -10.37
N LYS A 820 -20.54 24.29 -11.56
CA LYS A 820 -19.54 24.65 -12.58
C LYS A 820 -18.60 25.75 -12.09
N GLU A 821 -19.11 26.74 -11.38
CA GLU A 821 -18.31 27.81 -10.77
C GLU A 821 -17.37 27.27 -9.68
N SER A 822 -17.82 26.29 -8.88
CA SER A 822 -16.98 25.63 -7.86
C SER A 822 -15.82 24.85 -8.49
N ASP A 823 -16.07 24.12 -9.58
CA ASP A 823 -15.01 23.39 -10.30
C ASP A 823 -14.00 24.36 -10.96
N TYR A 824 -14.49 25.48 -11.48
CA TYR A 824 -13.66 26.56 -12.01
C TYR A 824 -12.77 27.20 -10.93
N ILE A 825 -13.34 27.55 -9.76
CA ILE A 825 -12.59 28.11 -8.62
C ILE A 825 -11.51 27.13 -8.13
N ARG A 826 -11.78 25.81 -8.18
CA ARG A 826 -10.84 24.78 -7.76
C ARG A 826 -9.61 24.70 -8.65
N GLU A 827 -9.80 24.83 -9.96
CA GLU A 827 -8.68 24.90 -10.91
C GLU A 827 -7.95 26.25 -10.82
N ALA A 828 -8.66 27.36 -10.69
CA ALA A 828 -8.05 28.68 -10.47
C ALA A 828 -7.20 28.72 -9.17
N ALA A 829 -7.64 28.06 -8.09
CA ALA A 829 -6.89 27.97 -6.84
C ALA A 829 -5.62 27.10 -6.94
N LYS A 830 -5.61 26.08 -7.81
CA LYS A 830 -4.39 25.31 -8.12
C LYS A 830 -3.37 26.17 -8.87
N GLU A 831 -3.83 26.94 -9.85
CA GLU A 831 -2.97 27.86 -10.61
C GLU A 831 -2.41 28.97 -9.73
N THR A 832 -3.25 29.57 -8.88
CA THR A 832 -2.84 30.61 -7.93
C THR A 832 -1.80 30.08 -6.93
N ARG A 833 -1.95 28.85 -6.42
CA ARG A 833 -0.94 28.22 -5.55
C ARG A 833 0.38 27.95 -6.26
N LYS A 834 0.35 27.67 -7.57
CA LYS A 834 1.56 27.49 -8.37
C LYS A 834 2.29 28.82 -8.53
N ALA A 835 1.56 29.89 -8.85
CA ALA A 835 2.11 31.24 -8.95
C ALA A 835 2.73 31.73 -7.63
N LEU A 836 2.03 31.56 -6.51
CA LEU A 836 2.52 31.94 -5.17
C LEU A 836 3.81 31.21 -4.76
N LYS A 837 3.99 29.95 -5.19
CA LYS A 837 5.23 29.20 -4.94
C LYS A 837 6.41 29.73 -5.75
N GLU A 838 6.16 30.18 -6.98
CA GLU A 838 7.19 30.77 -7.84
C GLU A 838 7.61 32.15 -7.33
N GLU A 839 6.67 32.93 -6.80
CA GLU A 839 6.93 34.24 -6.20
C GLU A 839 7.74 34.14 -4.89
N ALA A 840 7.41 33.19 -4.01
CA ALA A 840 8.15 32.96 -2.76
C ALA A 840 9.61 32.52 -2.99
N VAL A 841 9.91 31.84 -4.09
CA VAL A 841 11.30 31.50 -4.48
C VAL A 841 12.08 32.74 -4.87
N LYS A 842 11.45 33.66 -5.62
CA LYS A 842 12.06 34.93 -6.02
C LYS A 842 12.33 35.82 -4.81
N GLU A 843 11.39 35.88 -3.86
CA GLU A 843 11.52 36.64 -2.62
C GLU A 843 12.77 36.21 -1.82
N VAL A 844 12.97 34.90 -1.63
CA VAL A 844 14.15 34.38 -0.90
C VAL A 844 15.45 34.66 -1.65
N LEU A 845 15.45 34.59 -2.97
CA LEU A 845 16.65 34.82 -3.79
C LEU A 845 17.08 36.30 -3.83
N ALA A 846 16.12 37.22 -3.66
CA ALA A 846 16.35 38.66 -3.65
C ALA A 846 16.88 39.21 -2.32
N LEU A 847 16.81 38.42 -1.24
CA LEU A 847 17.33 38.84 0.08
C LEU A 847 18.86 38.95 0.07
N PRO A 848 19.42 39.95 0.77
CA PRO A 848 20.86 40.08 0.93
C PRO A 848 21.44 38.88 1.69
N LEU A 849 22.68 38.52 1.36
CA LEU A 849 23.42 37.50 2.09
C LEU A 849 23.87 38.06 3.43
N LEU A 850 23.46 37.40 4.51
CA LEU A 850 23.98 37.71 5.85
C LEU A 850 25.48 37.50 5.89
N ASP A 851 26.19 38.33 6.64
CA ASP A 851 27.56 37.98 7.01
C ASP A 851 27.58 36.89 8.10
N ARG A 852 28.78 36.43 8.45
CA ARG A 852 28.93 35.29 9.37
C ARG A 852 28.55 35.65 10.81
N GLU A 853 28.74 36.90 11.21
CA GLU A 853 28.45 37.38 12.56
C GLU A 853 26.94 37.58 12.72
N GLU A 854 26.30 38.21 11.75
CA GLU A 854 24.84 38.38 11.66
C GLU A 854 24.11 37.03 11.59
N PHE A 855 24.64 36.08 10.80
CA PHE A 855 24.06 34.75 10.69
C PHE A 855 24.12 33.98 12.02
N GLU A 856 25.25 34.00 12.72
CA GLU A 856 25.40 33.33 14.01
C GLU A 856 24.56 34.01 15.10
N GLU A 857 24.42 35.34 15.05
CA GLU A 857 23.53 36.07 15.95
C GLU A 857 22.06 35.67 15.73
N LEU A 858 21.60 35.64 14.47
CA LEU A 858 20.24 35.23 14.12
C LEU A 858 19.98 33.73 14.37
N LYS A 859 20.96 32.84 14.14
CA LYS A 859 20.90 31.42 14.52
C LYS A 859 20.83 31.27 16.03
N THR A 860 21.61 32.04 16.78
CA THR A 860 21.58 32.02 18.25
C THR A 860 20.23 32.49 18.78
N LYS A 861 19.68 33.57 18.20
CA LYS A 861 18.32 34.07 18.45
C LYS A 861 17.27 33.00 18.13
N GLN A 862 17.40 32.30 17.00
CA GLN A 862 16.55 31.17 16.60
C GLN A 862 16.62 30.00 17.59
N HIS A 863 17.84 29.59 17.99
CA HIS A 863 18.09 28.46 18.88
C HIS A 863 17.63 28.74 20.31
N ARG A 864 17.70 29.99 20.75
CA ARG A 864 17.13 30.46 22.04
C ARG A 864 15.61 30.65 21.99
N GLY A 865 14.96 30.37 20.85
CA GLY A 865 13.51 30.46 20.68
C GLY A 865 12.98 31.89 20.65
N GLN A 866 13.84 32.89 20.45
CA GLN A 866 13.43 34.28 20.33
C GLN A 866 12.82 34.53 18.94
N ARG A 867 11.84 35.45 18.88
CA ARG A 867 11.05 35.69 17.67
C ARG A 867 11.91 36.33 16.58
N LEU A 868 11.99 35.67 15.42
CA LEU A 868 12.54 36.20 14.19
C LEU A 868 11.43 36.81 13.33
N SER A 869 11.71 37.93 12.69
CA SER A 869 10.91 38.46 11.58
C SER A 869 10.98 37.54 10.37
N ARG A 870 10.03 37.71 9.44
CA ARG A 870 9.97 36.91 8.22
C ARG A 870 11.24 37.07 7.38
N GLU A 871 11.75 38.29 7.30
CA GLU A 871 12.95 38.61 6.53
C GLU A 871 14.22 38.00 7.15
N GLU A 872 14.39 38.07 8.48
CA GLU A 872 15.49 37.39 9.19
C GLU A 872 15.43 35.86 8.98
N TYR A 873 14.25 35.26 9.07
CA TYR A 873 14.08 33.82 8.89
C TYR A 873 14.41 33.36 7.46
N LEU A 874 13.94 34.10 6.46
CA LEU A 874 14.23 33.80 5.05
C LEU A 874 15.70 34.10 4.71
N SER A 875 16.32 35.10 5.34
CA SER A 875 17.74 35.42 5.17
C SER A 875 18.64 34.32 5.74
N ILE A 876 18.26 33.71 6.87
CA ILE A 876 18.93 32.50 7.39
C ILE A 876 18.84 31.35 6.38
N GLN A 877 17.65 31.12 5.80
CA GLN A 877 17.49 30.07 4.78
C GLN A 877 18.30 30.35 3.52
N ARG A 878 18.34 31.61 3.08
CA ARG A 878 19.14 32.08 1.95
C ARG A 878 20.63 31.85 2.21
N HIS A 879 21.12 32.17 3.40
CA HIS A 879 22.51 31.95 3.79
C HIS A 879 22.85 30.45 3.88
N ASP A 880 22.02 29.62 4.53
CA ASP A 880 22.22 28.16 4.57
C ASP A 880 22.29 27.55 3.15
N ILE A 881 21.48 28.06 2.20
CA ILE A 881 21.49 27.64 0.79
C ILE A 881 22.79 28.05 0.10
N GLU A 882 23.21 29.30 0.28
CA GLU A 882 24.44 29.84 -0.32
C GLU A 882 25.68 29.13 0.20
N GLU A 883 25.73 28.81 1.49
CA GLU A 883 26.80 28.01 2.10
C GLU A 883 26.83 26.58 1.52
N LEU A 884 25.64 25.96 1.35
CA LEU A 884 25.48 24.64 0.74
C LEU A 884 25.98 24.60 -0.71
N ILE A 885 25.79 25.67 -1.49
CA ILE A 885 26.21 25.73 -2.90
C ILE A 885 27.55 26.45 -3.11
N ALA A 886 28.16 27.03 -2.07
CA ALA A 886 29.43 27.76 -2.17
C ALA A 886 30.58 26.89 -2.73
N HIS A 887 30.44 25.57 -2.62
CA HIS A 887 31.41 24.57 -3.07
C HIS A 887 31.18 24.12 -4.53
N ILE A 888 30.12 24.61 -5.18
CA ILE A 888 29.79 24.38 -6.60
C ILE A 888 30.57 25.39 -7.47
N PRO A 889 31.07 25.03 -8.68
CA PRO A 889 31.77 25.99 -9.54
C PRO A 889 30.89 27.22 -9.87
N PRO A 890 31.45 28.45 -9.90
CA PRO A 890 30.66 29.69 -10.08
C PRO A 890 29.73 29.68 -11.31
N ALA A 891 30.17 29.07 -12.41
CA ALA A 891 29.41 28.97 -13.67
C ALA A 891 28.11 28.16 -13.57
N GLU A 892 28.00 27.25 -12.58
CA GLU A 892 26.85 26.35 -12.42
C GLU A 892 25.94 26.80 -11.25
N ARG A 893 26.42 27.65 -10.33
CA ARG A 893 25.67 28.06 -9.13
C ARG A 893 24.31 28.67 -9.43
N GLN A 894 24.19 29.44 -10.51
CA GLN A 894 22.97 30.17 -10.85
C GLN A 894 21.79 29.24 -11.12
N GLN A 895 22.01 28.12 -11.83
CA GLN A 895 20.98 27.14 -12.17
C GLN A 895 20.55 26.28 -10.97
N HIS A 896 21.46 26.03 -10.01
CA HIS A 896 21.21 25.19 -8.85
C HIS A 896 20.61 25.95 -7.65
N ARG A 897 20.73 27.29 -7.61
CA ARG A 897 20.14 28.16 -6.57
C ARG A 897 18.62 28.00 -6.48
N GLU A 898 17.90 28.15 -7.60
CA GLU A 898 16.44 28.08 -7.64
C GLU A 898 15.89 26.71 -7.25
N ALA A 899 16.54 25.64 -7.71
CA ALA A 899 16.16 24.27 -7.40
C ALA A 899 16.37 23.94 -5.91
N ALA A 900 17.46 24.41 -5.31
CA ALA A 900 17.73 24.26 -3.89
C ALA A 900 16.72 25.01 -3.01
N VAL A 901 16.37 26.25 -3.38
CA VAL A 901 15.34 27.05 -2.70
C VAL A 901 13.98 26.34 -2.75
N LYS A 902 13.55 25.85 -3.93
CA LYS A 902 12.29 25.10 -4.10
C LYS A 902 12.24 23.85 -3.22
N GLY A 903 13.32 23.06 -3.19
CA GLY A 903 13.41 21.84 -2.40
C GLY A 903 13.34 22.08 -0.89
N ILE A 904 13.99 23.14 -0.40
CA ILE A 904 13.97 23.48 1.04
C ILE A 904 12.60 24.04 1.48
N LEU A 905 12.00 24.92 0.68
CA LEU A 905 10.74 25.59 1.03
C LEU A 905 9.51 24.66 0.94
N PHE A 906 9.48 23.74 -0.03
CA PHE A 906 8.23 23.03 -0.38
C PHE A 906 8.30 21.50 -0.31
N GLU A 907 9.49 20.89 -0.20
CA GLU A 907 9.66 19.42 -0.28
C GLU A 907 10.20 18.75 0.99
N GLY A 908 10.15 19.43 2.15
CA GLY A 908 10.33 18.78 3.45
C GLY A 908 11.75 18.79 4.04
N GLY A 909 12.55 19.84 3.79
CA GLY A 909 13.50 20.36 4.78
C GLY A 909 14.93 19.77 4.83
N LYS A 910 15.83 20.57 5.43
CA LYS A 910 17.30 20.43 5.64
C LYS A 910 17.87 19.02 5.83
N ALA A 911 17.10 18.05 6.31
CA ALA A 911 17.54 16.68 6.53
C ALA A 911 17.95 15.94 5.24
N LYS A 912 17.24 16.18 4.13
CA LYS A 912 17.57 15.59 2.81
C LYS A 912 18.89 16.13 2.25
N LEU A 913 19.14 17.43 2.44
CA LEU A 913 20.38 18.11 2.04
C LEU A 913 21.55 17.82 2.98
N ARG A 914 21.34 17.71 4.30
CA ARG A 914 22.37 17.29 5.26
C ARG A 914 22.84 15.85 5.05
N ARG A 915 21.92 14.92 4.72
CA ARG A 915 22.28 13.54 4.36
C ARG A 915 23.20 13.49 3.13
N LEU A 916 22.88 14.30 2.13
CA LEU A 916 23.69 14.48 0.93
C LEU A 916 25.03 15.18 1.24
N TRP A 917 25.07 16.13 2.17
CA TRP A 917 26.29 16.83 2.62
C TRP A 917 27.26 15.93 3.41
N GLN A 918 26.72 15.06 4.27
CA GLN A 918 27.51 14.06 5.03
C GLN A 918 28.13 13.00 4.12
N LEU A 919 27.52 12.71 2.98
CA LEU A 919 28.02 11.76 1.99
C LEU A 919 29.17 12.30 1.11
N MET A 920 29.46 13.61 1.14
CA MET A 920 30.36 14.28 0.18
C MET A 920 31.78 14.65 0.67
N ARG A 921 32.22 14.31 1.90
CA ARG A 921 33.58 14.67 2.39
C ARG A 921 34.50 13.45 2.56
N SER A 922 35.70 13.50 1.98
CA SER A 922 36.64 12.36 1.88
C SER A 922 37.77 12.31 2.89
N ASP A 923 38.24 13.43 3.43
CA ASP A 923 39.62 13.46 3.92
C ASP A 923 39.72 13.91 5.38
N ASN A 924 40.11 12.94 6.20
CA ASN A 924 40.83 12.99 7.49
C ASN A 924 40.20 13.61 8.76
N THR A 925 39.92 12.68 9.69
CA THR A 925 40.39 12.56 11.09
C THR A 925 40.09 13.62 12.17
N ARG A 926 39.55 13.06 13.27
CA ARG A 926 39.72 13.43 14.70
C ARG A 926 38.85 14.62 15.18
N ILE A 927 38.05 14.53 16.25
CA ILE A 927 38.29 13.96 17.58
C ILE A 927 36.93 13.78 18.32
N ASN A 928 36.62 12.56 18.78
CA ASN A 928 36.15 12.20 20.14
C ASN A 928 35.26 10.96 20.26
N CYS A 929 34.55 10.54 19.20
CA CYS A 929 33.55 9.46 19.38
C CYS A 929 34.11 8.06 19.12
N HIS A 930 35.11 7.93 18.24
CA HIS A 930 35.51 6.63 17.69
C HIS A 930 36.55 5.85 18.53
N ASN A 931 37.49 6.53 19.20
CA ASN A 931 38.46 5.85 20.08
C ASN A 931 37.91 5.52 21.48
N LYS A 932 36.87 6.22 21.94
CA LYS A 932 36.07 5.78 23.10
C LYS A 932 35.25 4.53 22.78
N LEU A 933 34.78 4.41 21.53
CA LEU A 933 34.02 3.27 21.03
C LEU A 933 34.82 1.96 21.15
N LEU A 934 36.11 1.95 20.78
CA LEU A 934 36.94 0.73 20.83
C LEU A 934 37.42 0.37 22.25
N ILE A 935 37.68 1.37 23.11
CA ILE A 935 38.04 1.15 24.52
C ILE A 935 36.82 0.73 25.36
N GLU A 936 35.61 1.12 24.98
CA GLU A 936 34.37 0.75 25.68
C GLU A 936 33.63 -0.44 25.04
N LEU A 937 34.02 -0.87 23.83
CA LEU A 937 33.67 -2.18 23.28
C LEU A 937 34.30 -3.35 24.06
N GLU A 938 35.35 -3.10 24.86
CA GLU A 938 35.89 -4.04 25.86
C GLU A 938 35.06 -4.09 27.17
N LYS A 939 34.06 -3.21 27.35
CA LYS A 939 33.27 -3.11 28.59
C LYS A 939 31.77 -3.05 28.28
N GLU A 940 31.14 -4.23 28.28
CA GLU A 940 29.74 -4.53 27.94
C GLU A 940 28.66 -3.58 28.53
N LEU A 941 28.38 -2.42 27.92
CA LEU A 941 27.12 -1.66 28.10
C LEU A 941 26.69 -0.89 26.82
N PRO A 942 25.38 -0.75 26.51
CA PRO A 942 24.91 -0.08 25.28
C PRO A 942 24.21 1.28 25.50
N TRP A 943 24.48 2.27 24.62
CA TRP A 943 23.49 3.28 24.17
C TRP A 943 23.91 4.02 22.87
N LEU A 944 22.91 4.43 22.06
CA LEU A 944 22.94 5.14 20.75
C LEU A 944 22.20 6.48 20.88
N PRO A 945 22.55 7.57 20.13
CA PRO A 945 21.73 7.88 18.95
C PRO A 945 22.36 8.73 17.81
N ASP A 946 21.66 8.60 16.67
CA ASP A 946 21.40 9.52 15.56
C ASP A 946 22.15 9.36 14.21
N VAL A 947 21.35 8.81 13.29
CA VAL A 947 21.44 8.66 11.83
C VAL A 947 22.14 7.38 11.32
N ASP A 948 21.42 6.25 11.48
CA ASP A 948 21.80 4.90 11.07
C ASP A 948 21.66 4.63 9.56
N PHE A 949 22.73 4.18 8.92
CA PHE A 949 22.61 2.95 8.13
C PHE A 949 22.84 1.80 9.10
N SER A 950 21.94 0.82 9.15
CA SER A 950 22.23 -0.38 9.95
C SER A 950 23.48 -1.08 9.41
N ALA A 951 24.31 -1.69 10.26
CA ALA A 951 25.44 -2.51 9.80
C ALA A 951 25.01 -3.59 8.79
N LEU A 952 23.76 -4.05 8.93
CA LEU A 952 23.08 -5.00 8.05
C LEU A 952 22.77 -4.43 6.66
N GLU A 953 22.49 -3.14 6.54
CA GLU A 953 22.20 -2.48 5.27
C GLU A 953 23.47 -2.25 4.44
N LEU A 954 24.57 -1.87 5.11
CA LEU A 954 25.89 -1.79 4.48
C LEU A 954 26.43 -3.18 4.07
N ASP A 955 26.20 -4.19 4.90
CA ASP A 955 26.51 -5.59 4.56
C ASP A 955 25.67 -6.06 3.36
N PHE A 956 24.39 -5.69 3.30
CA PHE A 956 23.51 -6.00 2.17
C PHE A 956 23.98 -5.38 0.85
N TYR A 957 24.37 -4.10 0.82
CA TYR A 957 24.84 -3.46 -0.42
C TYR A 957 26.16 -4.04 -0.94
N LYS A 958 27.05 -4.47 -0.04
CA LYS A 958 28.30 -5.14 -0.41
C LYS A 958 28.07 -6.57 -0.90
N ARG A 959 27.27 -7.37 -0.20
CA ARG A 959 26.98 -8.75 -0.60
C ARG A 959 26.12 -8.85 -1.87
N SER A 960 25.31 -7.84 -2.13
CA SER A 960 24.46 -7.78 -3.33
C SER A 960 25.18 -7.34 -4.60
N GLY A 961 26.43 -6.87 -4.51
CA GLY A 961 27.20 -6.36 -5.66
C GLY A 961 26.73 -4.99 -6.19
N ILE A 962 25.76 -4.35 -5.50
CA ILE A 962 25.16 -3.08 -5.93
C ILE A 962 26.19 -1.96 -5.89
N TYR A 963 27.06 -1.97 -4.89
CA TYR A 963 28.14 -0.98 -4.75
C TYR A 963 29.06 -1.00 -5.99
N GLU A 964 29.52 -2.18 -6.37
CA GLU A 964 30.43 -2.40 -7.49
C GLU A 964 29.74 -2.12 -8.83
N LEU A 965 28.43 -2.42 -8.95
CA LEU A 965 27.62 -2.06 -10.11
C LEU A 965 27.54 -0.54 -10.30
N VAL A 966 27.32 0.22 -9.24
CA VAL A 966 27.24 1.70 -9.29
C VAL A 966 28.61 2.29 -9.66
N VAL A 967 29.69 1.77 -9.09
CA VAL A 967 31.07 2.19 -9.42
C VAL A 967 31.40 1.91 -10.89
N ALA A 968 31.14 0.68 -11.37
CA ALA A 968 31.38 0.31 -12.77
C ALA A 968 30.57 1.16 -13.76
N THR A 969 29.35 1.56 -13.40
CA THR A 969 28.49 2.44 -14.21
C THR A 969 29.08 3.84 -14.37
N LEU A 970 29.81 4.32 -13.37
CA LEU A 970 30.31 5.70 -13.29
C LEU A 970 31.73 5.85 -13.88
N GLU A 971 32.59 4.84 -13.75
CA GLU A 971 33.98 4.82 -14.25
C GLU A 971 34.11 4.64 -15.79
N LYS A 972 33.14 5.12 -16.56
CA LYS A 972 33.05 5.04 -18.04
C LYS A 972 32.97 3.63 -18.64
N LYS A 973 32.74 2.56 -17.86
CA LYS A 973 32.47 1.24 -18.45
C LYS A 973 31.05 1.19 -19.02
N HIS A 974 30.93 0.74 -20.27
CA HIS A 974 29.63 0.51 -20.90
C HIS A 974 28.94 -0.70 -20.25
N LEU A 975 27.82 -0.47 -19.56
CA LEU A 975 27.03 -1.55 -18.96
C LEU A 975 26.26 -2.31 -20.05
N CYS A 976 26.73 -3.50 -20.41
CA CYS A 976 25.90 -4.47 -21.11
C CYS A 976 24.96 -5.15 -20.10
N PHE A 977 23.72 -5.44 -20.48
CA PHE A 977 22.75 -6.08 -19.58
C PHE A 977 23.06 -7.54 -19.23
N ASP A 978 24.08 -8.09 -19.88
CA ASP A 978 24.65 -9.41 -19.63
C ASP A 978 26.04 -9.34 -18.96
N THR A 979 26.48 -8.13 -18.55
CA THR A 979 27.75 -7.97 -17.80
C THR A 979 27.68 -8.78 -16.51
N PRO A 980 28.70 -9.58 -16.15
CA PRO A 980 28.64 -10.48 -15.00
C PRO A 980 28.15 -9.80 -13.72
N ILE A 981 28.56 -8.56 -13.48
CA ILE A 981 28.15 -7.78 -12.31
C ILE A 981 26.66 -7.42 -12.32
N VAL A 982 26.11 -7.02 -13.47
CA VAL A 982 24.68 -6.71 -13.65
C VAL A 982 23.83 -7.96 -13.42
N THR A 983 24.29 -9.09 -13.95
CA THR A 983 23.65 -10.39 -13.82
C THR A 983 23.70 -10.89 -12.38
N GLN A 984 24.84 -10.76 -11.70
CA GLN A 984 25.01 -11.10 -10.28
C GLN A 984 24.15 -10.24 -9.36
N VAL A 985 24.14 -8.91 -9.54
CA VAL A 985 23.27 -8.02 -8.76
C VAL A 985 21.81 -8.37 -8.98
N ARG A 986 21.40 -8.56 -10.23
CA ARG A 986 20.02 -8.96 -10.56
C ARG A 986 19.66 -10.25 -9.84
N ASP A 987 20.50 -11.28 -9.96
CA ASP A 987 20.18 -12.61 -9.44
C ASP A 987 20.21 -12.62 -7.90
N TYR A 988 21.13 -11.89 -7.26
CA TYR A 988 21.18 -11.71 -5.81
C TYR A 988 19.93 -10.98 -5.28
N ILE A 989 19.49 -9.91 -5.96
CA ILE A 989 18.30 -9.15 -5.59
C ILE A 989 17.02 -9.97 -5.82
N LEU A 990 17.00 -10.83 -6.84
CA LEU A 990 15.90 -11.75 -7.10
C LEU A 990 15.86 -12.92 -6.09
N ALA A 991 16.99 -13.31 -5.52
CA ALA A 991 17.07 -14.32 -4.46
C ALA A 991 16.70 -13.73 -3.09
N ASN A 992 17.10 -12.48 -2.80
CA ASN A 992 16.91 -11.81 -1.51
C ASN A 992 15.86 -10.68 -1.59
N ARG A 993 14.71 -10.95 -2.22
CA ARG A 993 13.70 -9.92 -2.57
C ARG A 993 13.11 -9.17 -1.38
N ASN A 994 12.99 -9.82 -0.22
CA ASN A 994 12.44 -9.19 0.98
C ASN A 994 13.43 -8.19 1.57
N ASP A 995 14.71 -8.55 1.64
CA ASP A 995 15.78 -7.67 2.11
C ASP A 995 16.01 -6.53 1.11
N ALA A 996 16.02 -6.82 -0.19
CA ALA A 996 16.05 -5.79 -1.23
C ALA A 996 14.88 -4.81 -1.13
N ARG A 997 13.67 -5.29 -0.83
CA ARG A 997 12.48 -4.45 -0.64
C ARG A 997 12.55 -3.62 0.64
N MET A 998 13.19 -4.16 1.68
CA MET A 998 13.38 -3.48 2.96
C MET A 998 14.43 -2.36 2.84
N TYR A 999 15.57 -2.64 2.22
CA TYR A 999 16.71 -1.72 2.16
C TYR A 999 16.67 -0.76 0.96
N LEU A 1000 16.25 -1.20 -0.24
CA LEU A 1000 16.15 -0.33 -1.44
C LEU A 1000 14.78 0.36 -1.59
N GLY A 1001 13.82 0.01 -0.72
CA GLY A 1001 12.47 0.56 -0.71
C GLY A 1001 11.54 0.05 -1.83
N ASN A 1002 10.26 0.43 -1.76
CA ASN A 1002 9.20 -0.03 -2.69
C ASN A 1002 9.32 0.50 -4.14
N ARG A 1003 10.40 1.21 -4.49
CA ARG A 1003 10.61 1.77 -5.84
C ARG A 1003 11.08 0.73 -6.87
N ILE A 1004 11.58 -0.42 -6.42
CA ILE A 1004 12.04 -1.50 -7.29
C ILE A 1004 10.90 -2.51 -7.47
N ALA A 1005 10.36 -2.60 -8.69
CA ALA A 1005 9.26 -3.51 -9.01
C ALA A 1005 9.74 -4.97 -9.15
N THR A 1006 10.01 -5.63 -8.03
CA THR A 1006 10.53 -7.02 -8.02
C THR A 1006 9.54 -8.08 -8.50
N SER A 1007 8.28 -7.71 -8.76
CA SER A 1007 7.20 -8.59 -9.23
C SER A 1007 7.03 -8.67 -10.76
N GLN A 1008 7.68 -7.80 -11.55
CA GLN A 1008 7.53 -7.73 -13.02
C GLN A 1008 8.74 -8.27 -13.81
N ILE A 1009 9.66 -8.97 -13.15
CA ILE A 1009 10.98 -9.32 -13.72
C ILE A 1009 10.89 -10.68 -14.42
N GLY A 1010 10.31 -10.71 -15.63
CA GLY A 1010 10.13 -11.96 -16.35
C GLY A 1010 9.77 -11.82 -17.83
N SER A 1011 10.59 -11.13 -18.64
CA SER A 1011 10.72 -11.41 -20.09
C SER A 1011 11.68 -10.49 -20.86
N GLY A 1012 12.25 -9.43 -20.27
CA GLY A 1012 13.20 -8.56 -20.97
C GLY A 1012 13.69 -7.31 -20.21
N SER A 1013 13.71 -7.32 -18.88
CA SER A 1013 13.83 -6.08 -18.10
C SER A 1013 14.97 -6.05 -17.07
N SER A 1014 16.10 -6.75 -17.30
CA SER A 1014 17.36 -6.45 -16.58
C SER A 1014 17.63 -4.94 -16.66
N ILE A 1015 17.32 -4.33 -17.82
CA ILE A 1015 17.36 -2.89 -18.07
C ILE A 1015 16.52 -2.09 -17.07
N ARG A 1016 15.29 -2.51 -16.82
CA ARG A 1016 14.36 -1.77 -15.95
C ARG A 1016 14.75 -1.91 -14.49
N LEU A 1017 15.12 -3.12 -14.07
CA LEU A 1017 15.64 -3.37 -12.72
C LEU A 1017 16.89 -2.54 -12.45
N ILE A 1018 17.84 -2.52 -13.38
CA ILE A 1018 19.08 -1.77 -13.25
C ILE A 1018 18.80 -0.26 -13.31
N LYS A 1019 17.89 0.20 -14.18
CA LYS A 1019 17.41 1.60 -14.16
C LYS A 1019 16.77 1.97 -12.82
N ASP A 1020 15.96 1.09 -12.23
CA ASP A 1020 15.29 1.33 -10.95
C ASP A 1020 16.29 1.34 -9.79
N ILE A 1021 17.25 0.41 -9.77
CA ILE A 1021 18.37 0.38 -8.80
C ILE A 1021 19.22 1.64 -8.94
N LEU A 1022 19.67 1.98 -10.16
CA LEU A 1022 20.47 3.17 -10.43
C LEU A 1022 19.68 4.46 -10.12
N ALA A 1023 18.36 4.49 -10.33
CA ALA A 1023 17.49 5.61 -9.99
C ALA A 1023 17.31 5.80 -8.47
N VAL A 1024 17.40 4.74 -7.66
CA VAL A 1024 17.49 4.87 -6.18
C VAL A 1024 18.73 5.69 -5.79
N PHE A 1025 19.81 5.58 -6.57
CA PHE A 1025 21.04 6.36 -6.44
C PHE A 1025 21.09 7.63 -7.31
N GLY A 1026 19.98 8.00 -7.98
CA GLY A 1026 19.89 9.22 -8.81
C GLY A 1026 20.67 9.16 -10.13
N ILE A 1027 20.88 7.97 -10.70
CA ILE A 1027 21.54 7.75 -11.99
C ILE A 1027 20.47 7.35 -13.02
N GLU A 1028 20.19 8.23 -13.99
CA GLU A 1028 19.21 8.01 -15.05
C GLU A 1028 19.85 7.65 -16.39
N LEU A 1029 19.19 6.76 -17.15
CA LEU A 1029 19.61 6.32 -18.49
C LEU A 1029 18.64 6.86 -19.56
N LYS A 1030 19.11 7.72 -20.46
CA LYS A 1030 18.32 8.26 -21.58
C LYS A 1030 18.26 7.28 -22.74
N ARG A 1031 17.10 7.23 -23.39
CA ARG A 1031 16.91 6.49 -24.65
C ARG A 1031 17.13 7.45 -25.81
N HIS A 1032 18.03 7.11 -26.73
CA HIS A 1032 18.29 7.86 -27.96
C HIS A 1032 17.71 7.13 -29.16
N THR A 1033 17.23 7.90 -30.14
CA THR A 1033 16.68 7.40 -31.40
C THR A 1033 17.32 8.13 -32.57
N THR A 1034 18.06 7.44 -33.43
CA THR A 1034 18.69 8.01 -34.63
C THR A 1034 17.94 7.55 -35.89
N LYS A 1035 17.82 8.44 -36.89
CA LYS A 1035 17.32 8.10 -38.23
C LYS A 1035 18.49 7.80 -39.17
N MET A 1036 18.36 6.74 -39.96
CA MET A 1036 19.29 6.43 -41.05
C MET A 1036 18.95 7.23 -42.32
N GLU A 1037 19.87 7.32 -43.27
CA GLU A 1037 19.70 8.03 -44.56
C GLU A 1037 18.51 7.49 -45.39
N THR A 1038 18.15 6.22 -45.18
CA THR A 1038 16.97 5.57 -45.78
C THR A 1038 15.64 5.96 -45.11
N GLY A 1039 15.66 6.73 -44.02
CA GLY A 1039 14.48 7.26 -43.32
C GLY A 1039 13.98 6.46 -42.10
N GLU A 1040 14.50 5.25 -41.84
CA GLU A 1040 14.13 4.41 -40.68
C GLU A 1040 14.85 4.79 -39.36
N LYS A 1041 14.23 4.48 -38.20
CA LYS A 1041 14.69 4.87 -36.84
C LYS A 1041 15.25 3.71 -36.01
N ILE A 1042 16.40 3.90 -35.33
CA ILE A 1042 17.06 2.93 -34.43
C ILE A 1042 17.14 3.50 -32.99
N ASN A 1043 16.98 2.65 -31.96
CA ASN A 1043 16.97 3.04 -30.54
C ASN A 1043 18.13 2.42 -29.72
N TYR A 1044 18.80 3.21 -28.87
CA TYR A 1044 19.82 2.76 -27.91
C TYR A 1044 19.72 3.54 -26.56
N HIS A 1045 20.42 3.10 -25.51
CA HIS A 1045 20.38 3.74 -24.19
C HIS A 1045 21.77 4.17 -23.74
N VAL A 1046 21.90 5.43 -23.31
CA VAL A 1046 23.14 6.00 -22.79
C VAL A 1046 22.83 6.63 -21.44
N ILE A 1047 23.79 6.65 -20.54
CA ILE A 1047 23.66 7.43 -19.30
C ILE A 1047 23.34 8.88 -19.69
N ASP A 1048 22.27 9.45 -19.13
CA ASP A 1048 21.90 10.83 -19.42
C ASP A 1048 22.92 11.75 -18.77
N ARG A 1049 24.02 12.04 -19.48
CA ARG A 1049 25.10 12.90 -18.98
C ARG A 1049 24.61 14.29 -18.60
N ASN A 1050 23.50 14.77 -19.14
CA ASN A 1050 22.92 16.06 -18.75
C ASN A 1050 22.10 15.96 -17.46
N ALA A 1051 21.48 14.81 -17.17
CA ALA A 1051 20.94 14.49 -15.84
C ALA A 1051 22.04 14.12 -14.83
N LEU A 1052 23.26 13.78 -15.29
CA LEU A 1052 24.46 13.64 -14.46
C LEU A 1052 25.07 15.01 -14.06
N ILE A 1053 24.71 16.12 -14.70
CA ILE A 1053 25.22 17.46 -14.34
C ILE A 1053 24.38 18.00 -13.17
N THR A 1054 24.56 17.37 -12.02
CA THR A 1054 24.32 18.03 -10.73
C THR A 1054 25.68 18.14 -10.04
N PRO A 1055 26.05 19.30 -9.49
CA PRO A 1055 27.37 19.57 -8.88
C PRO A 1055 27.80 18.59 -7.79
N TRP A 1056 26.83 17.90 -7.18
CA TRP A 1056 26.97 16.78 -6.25
C TRP A 1056 27.80 15.62 -6.84
N LYS A 1057 27.86 15.51 -8.17
CA LYS A 1057 28.44 14.37 -8.89
C LYS A 1057 29.93 14.49 -9.14
N SER A 1058 30.44 15.70 -9.41
CA SER A 1058 31.88 15.94 -9.57
C SER A 1058 32.66 15.78 -8.26
N ALA A 1059 31.99 15.91 -7.11
CA ALA A 1059 32.55 15.63 -5.79
C ALA A 1059 32.60 14.12 -5.49
N PHE A 1060 31.55 13.38 -5.84
CA PHE A 1060 31.49 11.92 -5.73
C PHE A 1060 32.51 11.23 -6.66
N MET A 1061 32.68 11.71 -7.89
CA MET A 1061 33.65 11.18 -8.87
C MET A 1061 35.11 11.42 -8.45
N ARG A 1062 35.45 12.61 -7.92
CA ARG A 1062 36.81 12.91 -7.37
C ARG A 1062 37.16 12.10 -6.12
N GLN A 1063 36.15 11.54 -5.45
CA GLN A 1063 36.30 10.71 -4.25
C GLN A 1063 36.61 9.25 -4.58
N LEU A 1064 35.98 8.73 -5.64
CA LEU A 1064 36.22 7.38 -6.16
C LEU A 1064 37.63 7.27 -6.78
N GLU A 1065 38.08 8.31 -7.49
CA GLU A 1065 39.45 8.39 -8.04
C GLU A 1065 40.54 8.43 -6.95
N ARG A 1066 40.21 8.79 -5.70
CA ARG A 1066 41.15 8.83 -4.56
C ARG A 1066 41.15 7.56 -3.70
N ARG A 1067 40.30 6.56 -4.00
CA ARG A 1067 40.14 5.32 -3.20
C ARG A 1067 40.47 4.04 -3.98
N THR A 1068 41.40 4.09 -4.92
CA THR A 1068 42.21 2.91 -5.25
C THR A 1068 43.11 2.60 -4.04
N PRO A 1069 43.01 1.41 -3.43
CA PRO A 1069 43.97 0.99 -2.43
C PRO A 1069 45.33 0.81 -3.11
N THR A 1070 46.31 1.57 -2.64
CA THR A 1070 47.74 1.25 -2.78
C THR A 1070 48.00 -0.15 -2.24
N GLU A 1071 48.82 -0.90 -2.98
CA GLU A 1071 49.30 -2.26 -2.78
C GLU A 1071 49.77 -2.59 -1.35
N VAL A 1072 49.46 -3.79 -0.85
CA VAL A 1072 50.43 -4.68 -0.16
C VAL A 1072 50.05 -6.15 -0.40
N GLU A 1073 50.80 -6.74 -1.34
CA GLU A 1073 51.36 -8.10 -1.42
C GLU A 1073 50.59 -9.33 -0.91
N VAL A 1074 50.06 -10.11 -1.87
CA VAL A 1074 50.36 -11.55 -1.95
C VAL A 1074 51.13 -11.76 -3.25
N LYS A 1075 52.45 -11.94 -3.13
CA LYS A 1075 53.36 -12.31 -4.22
C LYS A 1075 53.02 -13.71 -4.72
N GLU A 1076 52.77 -13.86 -6.01
CA GLU A 1076 53.70 -14.54 -6.93
C GLU A 1076 53.24 -14.45 -8.39
N SER A 1077 54.16 -13.94 -9.22
CA SER A 1077 54.25 -13.99 -10.69
C SER A 1077 53.02 -13.57 -11.51
N VAL A 1078 52.96 -12.29 -11.93
CA VAL A 1078 53.13 -11.86 -13.34
C VAL A 1078 53.57 -10.39 -13.32
N GLY A 1079 54.64 -10.07 -14.05
CA GLY A 1079 55.31 -8.78 -14.02
C GLY A 1079 54.46 -7.61 -14.51
N MET A 1080 54.60 -6.49 -13.80
CA MET A 1080 54.17 -5.15 -14.19
C MET A 1080 54.70 -4.77 -15.58
N PHE A 1081 53.85 -4.14 -16.39
CA PHE A 1081 54.31 -3.09 -17.29
C PHE A 1081 53.61 -1.77 -16.94
N GLN A 1082 54.45 -0.85 -16.49
CA GLN A 1082 54.19 0.58 -16.30
C GLN A 1082 53.83 1.19 -17.67
N ILE A 1083 52.75 1.96 -17.74
CA ILE A 1083 52.48 2.80 -18.91
C ILE A 1083 53.42 4.00 -18.81
N ASP A 1084 54.53 3.94 -19.55
CA ASP A 1084 55.29 5.14 -19.86
C ASP A 1084 54.52 5.97 -20.88
N ARG A 1085 54.39 7.27 -20.62
CA ARG A 1085 53.36 8.12 -21.24
C ARG A 1085 53.78 8.81 -22.52
N ASP A 1086 54.93 8.48 -23.06
CA ASP A 1086 55.41 9.00 -24.34
C ASP A 1086 56.25 7.92 -25.02
N LEU A 1087 55.80 7.38 -26.17
CA LEU A 1087 56.58 6.80 -27.29
C LEU A 1087 55.64 6.11 -28.32
N PRO A 1088 56.07 5.96 -29.60
CA PRO A 1088 55.21 6.02 -30.78
C PRO A 1088 54.49 4.72 -31.13
N LEU A 1089 53.50 4.85 -32.03
CA LEU A 1089 52.71 3.79 -32.68
C LEU A 1089 53.49 2.47 -32.84
N TRP A 1090 53.01 1.42 -32.19
CA TRP A 1090 53.59 0.08 -32.25
C TRP A 1090 53.22 -0.58 -33.58
N ASP A 1091 54.19 -1.27 -34.21
CA ASP A 1091 53.96 -2.02 -35.45
C ASP A 1091 53.17 -3.32 -35.23
N ASP A 1092 52.59 -3.82 -36.33
CA ASP A 1092 51.68 -4.97 -36.36
C ASP A 1092 52.29 -6.27 -35.80
N GLU A 1093 53.61 -6.42 -35.81
CA GLU A 1093 54.27 -7.65 -35.35
C GLU A 1093 54.29 -7.72 -33.81
N THR A 1094 54.36 -6.56 -33.15
CA THR A 1094 54.34 -6.47 -31.69
C THR A 1094 52.92 -6.65 -31.11
N VAL A 1095 51.90 -6.15 -31.82
CA VAL A 1095 50.48 -6.39 -31.49
C VAL A 1095 50.10 -7.87 -31.67
N ARG A 1096 50.63 -8.52 -32.71
CA ARG A 1096 50.39 -9.96 -32.97
C ARG A 1096 50.96 -10.85 -31.86
N LYS A 1097 52.12 -10.49 -31.29
CA LYS A 1097 52.76 -11.22 -30.20
C LYS A 1097 52.03 -11.06 -28.86
N ALA A 1098 51.56 -9.84 -28.56
CA ALA A 1098 50.71 -9.58 -27.39
C ALA A 1098 49.35 -10.31 -27.46
N ALA A 1099 48.79 -10.48 -28.67
CA ALA A 1099 47.57 -11.25 -28.90
C ALA A 1099 47.78 -12.79 -28.79
N GLU A 1100 48.98 -13.29 -29.10
CA GLU A 1100 49.35 -14.71 -28.88
C GLU A 1100 49.61 -15.01 -27.40
N ASP A 1101 50.22 -14.09 -26.66
CA ASP A 1101 50.43 -14.23 -25.21
C ASP A 1101 49.10 -14.15 -24.42
N ALA A 1102 48.18 -13.26 -24.83
CA ALA A 1102 46.83 -13.19 -24.26
C ALA A 1102 45.98 -14.47 -24.52
N LYS A 1103 46.31 -15.26 -25.55
CA LYS A 1103 45.65 -16.55 -25.82
C LYS A 1103 46.12 -17.68 -24.88
N ARG A 1104 47.25 -17.52 -24.19
CA ARG A 1104 47.84 -18.58 -23.36
C ARG A 1104 47.31 -18.60 -21.93
N ASP A 1105 46.91 -17.44 -21.39
CA ASP A 1105 46.41 -17.29 -20.01
C ASP A 1105 44.87 -17.37 -19.85
N TYR A 1106 44.13 -17.57 -20.94
CA TYR A 1106 42.66 -17.61 -20.96
C TYR A 1106 42.04 -19.01 -20.99
N ARG A 1107 42.72 -20.04 -20.47
CA ARG A 1107 42.18 -21.42 -20.50
C ARG A 1107 41.16 -21.77 -19.41
N ASP A 1108 41.02 -20.97 -18.34
CA ASP A 1108 40.13 -21.32 -17.22
C ASP A 1108 38.95 -20.35 -16.96
N TYR A 1109 38.71 -19.38 -17.85
CA TYR A 1109 37.52 -18.53 -17.78
C TYR A 1109 37.01 -18.19 -19.18
N VAL A 1110 36.02 -18.95 -19.67
CA VAL A 1110 35.27 -18.63 -20.88
C VAL A 1110 33.87 -18.09 -20.50
N PRO A 1111 33.63 -16.78 -20.59
CA PRO A 1111 32.33 -16.26 -21.00
C PRO A 1111 32.28 -16.26 -22.53
N THR A 1112 31.24 -16.89 -23.08
CA THR A 1112 31.02 -17.06 -24.51
C THR A 1112 30.75 -15.73 -25.23
N SER A 1113 31.79 -15.13 -25.83
CA SER A 1113 31.64 -14.16 -26.92
C SER A 1113 32.55 -14.58 -28.07
N GLU A 1114 31.97 -15.00 -29.19
CA GLU A 1114 32.71 -15.30 -30.42
C GLU A 1114 32.93 -14.02 -31.22
N LEU A 1115 34.19 -13.71 -31.57
CA LEU A 1115 34.52 -12.73 -32.61
C LEU A 1115 33.95 -13.24 -33.94
N CYS A 1116 33.05 -12.48 -34.56
CA CYS A 1116 32.25 -12.94 -35.69
C CYS A 1116 32.73 -12.41 -37.05
N GLY A 1117 33.69 -11.48 -37.08
CA GLY A 1117 34.31 -10.99 -38.32
C GLY A 1117 34.99 -9.63 -38.19
N TYR A 1118 35.69 -9.23 -39.26
CA TYR A 1118 36.29 -7.91 -39.46
C TYR A 1118 35.64 -7.24 -40.67
N PHE A 1119 35.33 -5.95 -40.57
CA PHE A 1119 34.94 -5.11 -41.72
C PHE A 1119 35.95 -3.98 -41.88
N TYR A 1120 36.35 -3.65 -43.11
CA TYR A 1120 37.24 -2.52 -43.35
C TYR A 1120 36.42 -1.29 -43.74
N ASN A 1121 36.68 -0.16 -43.09
CA ASN A 1121 36.09 1.11 -43.47
C ASN A 1121 36.65 1.54 -44.85
N PRO A 1122 35.83 1.77 -45.89
CA PRO A 1122 36.33 2.10 -47.22
C PRO A 1122 37.12 3.41 -47.34
N GLN A 1123 36.98 4.32 -46.37
CA GLN A 1123 37.65 5.63 -46.41
C GLN A 1123 39.04 5.64 -45.76
N ASP A 1124 39.27 4.82 -44.72
CA ASP A 1124 40.50 4.89 -43.89
C ASP A 1124 41.19 3.53 -43.67
N ASN A 1125 40.64 2.43 -44.20
CA ASN A 1125 41.22 1.08 -44.21
C ASN A 1125 41.57 0.45 -42.84
N ASP A 1126 41.02 0.97 -41.74
CA ASP A 1126 41.13 0.36 -40.41
C ASP A 1126 40.12 -0.79 -40.20
N PRO A 1127 40.52 -1.92 -39.57
CA PRO A 1127 39.64 -3.05 -39.31
C PRO A 1127 38.67 -2.76 -38.15
N LEU A 1128 37.38 -2.76 -38.43
CA LEU A 1128 36.28 -2.72 -37.46
C LEU A 1128 36.07 -4.12 -36.87
N HIS A 1129 36.22 -4.23 -35.55
CA HIS A 1129 36.08 -5.49 -34.83
C HIS A 1129 34.63 -5.76 -34.41
N ILE A 1130 34.09 -6.94 -34.75
CA ILE A 1130 32.68 -7.28 -34.55
C ILE A 1130 32.52 -8.50 -33.64
N TYR A 1131 31.88 -8.28 -32.50
CA TYR A 1131 31.64 -9.30 -31.49
C TYR A 1131 30.14 -9.59 -31.36
N LYS A 1132 29.76 -10.87 -31.34
CA LYS A 1132 28.37 -11.29 -31.16
C LYS A 1132 28.15 -11.72 -29.72
N CYS A 1133 27.26 -10.99 -29.03
CA CYS A 1133 26.88 -11.25 -27.65
C CYS A 1133 25.39 -11.60 -27.61
N GLY A 1134 25.08 -12.90 -27.60
CA GLY A 1134 23.70 -13.39 -27.63
C GLY A 1134 22.96 -13.01 -28.92
N SER A 1135 21.90 -12.20 -28.80
CA SER A 1135 21.05 -11.74 -29.93
C SER A 1135 21.42 -10.34 -30.46
N HIS A 1136 22.56 -9.80 -30.04
CA HIS A 1136 23.03 -8.45 -30.36
C HIS A 1136 24.48 -8.48 -30.86
N TYR A 1137 24.87 -7.46 -31.62
CA TYR A 1137 26.22 -7.26 -32.13
C TYR A 1137 26.83 -5.99 -31.57
N CYS A 1138 28.13 -6.06 -31.26
CA CYS A 1138 28.92 -4.95 -30.77
C CYS A 1138 30.00 -4.63 -31.81
N VAL A 1139 30.07 -3.37 -32.23
CA VAL A 1139 30.99 -2.86 -33.25
C VAL A 1139 31.78 -1.71 -32.66
N TRP A 1140 33.11 -1.78 -32.74
CA TRP A 1140 33.98 -0.66 -32.38
C TRP A 1140 34.09 0.30 -33.56
N MET A 1141 33.85 1.60 -33.36
CA MET A 1141 34.07 2.67 -34.34
C MET A 1141 34.91 3.80 -33.71
N PRO A 1142 35.45 4.77 -34.47
CA PRO A 1142 36.33 5.82 -33.94
C PRO A 1142 35.74 6.63 -32.76
N ASP A 1143 34.41 6.73 -32.67
CA ASP A 1143 33.69 7.45 -31.62
C ASP A 1143 33.29 6.56 -30.41
N GLY A 1144 33.63 5.27 -30.43
CA GLY A 1144 33.39 4.32 -29.34
C GLY A 1144 32.69 3.00 -29.72
N TRP A 1145 32.19 2.27 -28.72
CA TRP A 1145 31.46 1.00 -28.91
C TRP A 1145 29.98 1.21 -29.21
N PHE A 1146 29.50 0.60 -30.28
CA PHE A 1146 28.11 0.68 -30.73
C PHE A 1146 27.43 -0.69 -30.71
N TYR A 1147 26.20 -0.73 -30.17
CA TYR A 1147 25.45 -1.97 -29.93
C TYR A 1147 24.18 -2.01 -30.77
N PHE A 1148 24.02 -3.09 -31.53
CA PHE A 1148 22.93 -3.30 -32.46
C PHE A 1148 22.16 -4.57 -32.10
N SER A 1149 20.83 -4.55 -32.20
CA SER A 1149 20.07 -5.81 -32.27
C SER A 1149 20.41 -6.55 -33.56
N HIS A 1150 20.24 -7.87 -33.60
CA HIS A 1150 20.55 -8.67 -34.81
C HIS A 1150 19.95 -8.07 -36.11
N GLN A 1151 18.70 -7.60 -36.07
CA GLN A 1151 18.05 -6.94 -37.21
C GLN A 1151 18.63 -5.55 -37.54
N ASN A 1152 18.97 -4.74 -36.53
CA ASN A 1152 19.55 -3.42 -36.76
C ASN A 1152 21.01 -3.50 -37.21
N PHE A 1153 21.72 -4.55 -36.81
CA PHE A 1153 23.08 -4.82 -37.26
C PHE A 1153 23.10 -5.26 -38.72
N LEU A 1154 22.20 -6.17 -39.13
CA LEU A 1154 22.07 -6.56 -40.53
C LEU A 1154 21.69 -5.37 -41.43
N LYS A 1155 20.81 -4.48 -40.96
CA LYS A 1155 20.46 -3.23 -41.65
C LYS A 1155 21.66 -2.28 -41.77
N TYR A 1156 22.48 -2.16 -40.71
CA TYR A 1156 23.72 -1.40 -40.73
C TYR A 1156 24.74 -1.99 -41.73
N CYS A 1157 24.98 -3.30 -41.70
CA CYS A 1157 25.87 -3.98 -42.64
C CYS A 1157 25.43 -3.82 -44.10
N HIS A 1158 24.11 -3.83 -44.38
CA HIS A 1158 23.57 -3.60 -45.72
C HIS A 1158 23.65 -2.14 -46.20
N SER A 1159 23.89 -1.17 -45.29
CA SER A 1159 24.07 0.24 -45.64
C SER A 1159 25.53 0.66 -45.84
N VAL A 1160 26.48 -0.18 -45.42
CA VAL A 1160 27.92 0.07 -45.47
C VAL A 1160 28.60 -0.74 -46.60
N SER A 1161 27.92 -1.76 -47.16
CA SER A 1161 28.29 -2.43 -48.43
C SER A 1161 27.73 -1.68 -49.64
#